data_AF-A0A9E1XNS0-F1
#
_entry.id   AF-A0A9E1XNS0-F1
#
_cell.length_a   1.000
_cell.length_b   1.000
_cell.length_c   1.000
_cell.angle_alpha   90.00
_cell.angle_beta   90.00
_cell.angle_gamma   90.00
#
_symmetry.space_group_name_H-M   'P 1'
#
loop_
_entity.id
_entity.type
_entity.pdbx_description
1 polymer ?
#
loop_
_entity_poly.entity_id
_entity_poly.type
_entity_poly.pdbx_seq_one_letter_code
_entity_poly.pdbx_strand_id
1 'polypeptide(L)'
;MPDPKLQTQQPWSQRWLPNNEWVLVFILAFEVVAFSITGDNFATTGNVFEITRLAVSYGLLAFSMTFVIKTGGIDLSVGSIVAIVAVITGVCWQQLGVNIWLASAIGIAAGTLCGGLNGLIVTRLGIPPLIVTLGTMSLFRGTADAITKGYTTYTGFDPAFLRLGQGYLWGVIPTQLPIFILVFLLLWTLMHRMRFGRHVAAIGFGEPGARYAGIPTRRVLLRVYMISGLMAGLAAIVFMAKNGQAKSDAGMGYEMMAIAMCVLGGTAITGGRGTLHGTLLGLFVIVVLQNGLRLSGQTTDTANMLTGVILIGAILVDRFSRKQMDHNKQEPTGKELDMKNNQLILLCASIILAACVVALSNRQLAKAIQGMGMAPATTCDGTAAGDGSIQEPLRIALLPKTKTDPYFVSCKEGADAAAKELGVEFLWDGPTKGDPEKQNEIVEAWITKGVDVICASVLNRDAIDGVLKKARSKGIKVLTWDADANEDARDLFINQATSEGIGNTLADELAALCSESGPYVIISAGTTDANQNEWIVFIKARMADKYPKMDLLEIRYSEGERDKAMTETRNMLNKYPKLKGIMAIAAPAVPGAAEGLKQAGRSDIKLTGLSVPSLCKDYVHADFIDSIILWNTVDLGYLTVHAAKAAHEGKLSNKAATLDFGRLKGIAVGDGNVYLGKPFIFRKDNIDNFDF
;
A
#
# COMPACT_ATOMS: atom_id res chain seq x y z
N MET A 1 60.73 -30.83 11.02
CA MET A 1 59.81 -29.85 11.66
C MET A 1 58.42 -30.12 11.11
N PRO A 2 57.40 -30.41 11.94
CA PRO A 2 56.02 -30.55 11.47
C PRO A 2 55.41 -29.20 11.10
N ASP A 3 54.63 -29.21 10.03
CA ASP A 3 53.86 -28.15 9.37
C ASP A 3 53.04 -27.27 10.35
N PRO A 4 53.04 -25.92 10.23
CA PRO A 4 52.35 -25.06 11.18
C PRO A 4 50.84 -25.13 10.96
N LYS A 5 50.17 -25.90 11.83
CA LYS A 5 48.78 -25.73 12.28
C LYS A 5 47.77 -25.44 11.15
N LEU A 6 47.21 -26.50 10.57
CA LEU A 6 45.79 -26.51 10.26
C LEU A 6 45.04 -26.15 11.56
N GLN A 7 44.63 -24.89 11.72
CA GLN A 7 43.74 -24.48 12.80
C GLN A 7 42.42 -25.24 12.62
N THR A 8 42.31 -26.40 13.26
CA THR A 8 41.11 -27.26 13.24
C THR A 8 39.92 -26.63 13.96
N GLN A 9 40.11 -25.47 14.61
CA GLN A 9 39.06 -24.72 15.27
C GLN A 9 38.96 -23.31 14.70
N GLN A 10 37.96 -23.09 13.85
CA GLN A 10 37.53 -21.74 13.48
C GLN A 10 37.13 -20.96 14.75
N PRO A 11 37.48 -19.66 14.85
CA PRO A 11 37.02 -18.77 15.92
C PRO A 11 35.51 -18.88 16.14
N TRP A 12 35.04 -18.74 17.38
CA TRP A 12 33.61 -18.82 17.73
C TRP A 12 32.75 -17.89 16.85
N SER A 13 33.28 -16.71 16.52
CA SER A 13 32.65 -15.73 15.63
C SER A 13 32.42 -16.24 14.21
N GLN A 14 33.35 -17.02 13.66
CA GLN A 14 33.24 -17.62 12.32
C GLN A 14 32.37 -18.88 12.30
N ARG A 15 32.19 -19.55 13.45
CA ARG A 15 31.30 -20.72 13.58
C ARG A 15 29.82 -20.36 13.61
N TRP A 16 29.47 -19.26 14.29
CA TRP A 16 28.06 -18.86 14.48
C TRP A 16 27.60 -17.77 13.51
N LEU A 17 28.49 -16.84 13.11
CA LEU A 17 28.19 -15.68 12.27
C LEU A 17 29.18 -15.58 11.07
N PRO A 18 29.12 -16.54 10.11
CA PRO A 18 30.15 -16.73 9.09
C PRO A 18 30.20 -15.64 8.00
N ASN A 19 29.15 -14.82 7.84
CA ASN A 19 29.02 -13.87 6.73
C ASN A 19 29.11 -12.39 7.18
N ASN A 20 30.00 -12.05 8.12
CA ASN A 20 30.12 -10.69 8.68
C ASN A 20 28.83 -10.20 9.39
N GLU A 21 27.99 -11.13 9.86
CA GLU A 21 26.73 -10.82 10.56
C GLU A 21 26.95 -9.99 11.84
N TRP A 22 28.18 -9.93 12.36
CA TRP A 22 28.62 -9.03 13.43
C TRP A 22 28.34 -7.54 13.13
N VAL A 23 28.45 -7.12 11.86
CA VAL A 23 28.13 -5.74 11.46
C VAL A 23 26.66 -5.42 11.73
N LEU A 24 25.76 -6.38 11.47
CA LEU A 24 24.34 -6.21 11.75
C LEU A 24 24.06 -6.14 13.26
N VAL A 25 24.80 -6.89 14.07
CA VAL A 25 24.70 -6.79 15.54
C VAL A 25 25.09 -5.39 16.01
N PHE A 26 26.18 -4.82 15.48
CA PHE A 26 26.58 -3.44 15.79
C PHE A 26 25.57 -2.41 15.32
N ILE A 27 25.03 -2.55 14.09
CA ILE A 27 23.98 -1.67 13.56
C ILE A 27 22.74 -1.73 14.45
N LEU A 28 22.28 -2.93 14.78
CA LEU A 28 21.10 -3.11 15.63
C LEU A 28 21.31 -2.52 17.03
N ALA A 29 22.49 -2.73 17.63
CA ALA A 29 22.82 -2.13 18.93
C ALA A 29 22.82 -0.59 18.84
N PHE A 30 23.38 -0.03 17.76
CA PHE A 30 23.37 1.41 17.51
C PHE A 30 21.94 1.94 17.34
N GLU A 31 21.10 1.30 16.53
CA GLU A 31 19.69 1.69 16.34
C GLU A 31 18.92 1.69 17.65
N VAL A 32 19.07 0.63 18.47
CA VAL A 32 18.41 0.53 19.77
C VAL A 32 18.83 1.68 20.69
N VAL A 33 20.12 2.01 20.74
CA VAL A 33 20.62 3.14 21.56
C VAL A 33 20.11 4.47 21.00
N ALA A 34 20.20 4.71 19.69
CA ALA A 34 19.78 5.94 19.06
C ALA A 34 18.29 6.22 19.28
N PHE A 35 17.42 5.24 18.98
CA PHE A 35 15.98 5.40 19.15
C PHE A 35 15.53 5.39 20.60
N SER A 36 16.31 4.81 21.53
CA SER A 36 16.04 4.98 22.96
C SER A 36 16.21 6.44 23.42
N ILE A 37 17.01 7.23 22.71
CA ILE A 37 17.25 8.66 22.99
C ILE A 37 16.27 9.54 22.20
N THR A 38 16.01 9.22 20.93
CA THR A 38 15.23 10.09 20.03
C THR A 38 13.74 9.74 19.92
N GLY A 39 13.35 8.53 20.29
CA GLY A 39 11.99 8.01 20.09
C GLY A 39 11.17 8.06 21.38
N ASP A 40 10.01 8.71 21.33
CA ASP A 40 9.09 8.73 22.45
C ASP A 40 8.58 7.32 22.75
N ASN A 41 8.70 6.89 24.00
CA ASN A 41 8.30 5.54 24.46
C ASN A 41 9.02 4.37 23.77
N PHE A 42 10.14 4.60 23.08
CA PHE A 42 10.84 3.53 22.38
C PHE A 42 11.36 2.44 23.32
N ALA A 43 11.94 2.81 24.46
CA ALA A 43 12.49 1.87 25.45
C ALA A 43 11.42 1.26 26.39
N THR A 44 10.14 1.28 26.00
CA THR A 44 9.04 0.72 26.80
C THR A 44 8.80 -0.76 26.49
N THR A 45 8.30 -1.51 27.47
CA THR A 45 7.90 -2.91 27.29
C THR A 45 6.81 -3.06 26.22
N GLY A 46 5.86 -2.12 26.16
CA GLY A 46 4.83 -2.09 25.12
C GLY A 46 5.42 -2.01 23.71
N ASN A 47 6.46 -1.19 23.53
CA ASN A 47 7.12 -1.08 22.24
C ASN A 47 7.93 -2.32 21.86
N VAL A 48 8.62 -2.95 22.82
CA VAL A 48 9.31 -4.23 22.59
C VAL A 48 8.34 -5.31 22.10
N PHE A 49 7.12 -5.33 22.64
CA PHE A 49 6.08 -6.24 22.18
C PHE A 49 5.56 -5.90 20.78
N GLU A 50 5.44 -4.62 20.43
CA GLU A 50 5.04 -4.25 19.07
C GLU A 50 6.12 -4.59 18.03
N ILE A 51 7.40 -4.34 18.35
CA ILE A 51 8.54 -4.80 17.54
C ILE A 51 8.47 -6.32 17.34
N THR A 52 8.20 -7.07 18.41
CA THR A 52 8.07 -8.53 18.34
C THR A 52 6.93 -8.95 17.42
N ARG A 53 5.75 -8.32 17.53
CA ARG A 53 4.58 -8.61 16.68
C ARG A 53 4.83 -8.33 15.21
N LEU A 54 5.50 -7.22 14.90
CA LEU A 54 5.93 -6.88 13.54
C LEU A 54 6.95 -7.90 13.02
N ALA A 55 7.93 -8.26 13.85
CA ALA A 55 8.97 -9.23 13.51
C ALA A 55 8.40 -10.62 13.18
N VAL A 56 7.35 -11.08 13.88
CA VAL A 56 6.76 -12.39 13.55
C VAL A 56 6.18 -12.42 12.13
N SER A 57 5.38 -11.41 11.77
CA SER A 57 4.67 -11.40 10.47
C SER A 57 5.65 -11.37 9.30
N TYR A 58 6.67 -10.50 9.37
CA TYR A 58 7.68 -10.42 8.33
C TYR A 58 8.69 -11.55 8.37
N GLY A 59 9.08 -12.00 9.57
CA GLY A 59 10.13 -12.98 9.73
C GLY A 59 9.73 -14.38 9.26
N LEU A 60 8.46 -14.78 9.40
CA LEU A 60 7.97 -16.04 8.82
C LEU A 60 8.21 -16.09 7.31
N LEU A 61 7.92 -15.00 6.60
CA LEU A 61 8.16 -14.88 5.16
C LEU A 61 9.66 -14.83 4.85
N ALA A 62 10.42 -14.02 5.58
CA ALA A 62 11.86 -13.86 5.39
C ALA A 62 12.59 -15.20 5.56
N PHE A 63 12.24 -16.00 6.57
CA PHE A 63 12.87 -17.30 6.80
C PHE A 63 12.67 -18.28 5.64
N SER A 64 11.47 -18.35 5.06
CA SER A 64 11.26 -19.15 3.86
C SER A 64 11.97 -18.56 2.63
N MET A 65 11.98 -17.24 2.51
CA MET A 65 12.64 -16.53 1.42
C MET A 65 14.15 -16.80 1.41
N THR A 66 14.78 -16.99 2.59
CA THR A 66 16.17 -17.44 2.70
C THR A 66 16.43 -18.73 1.91
N PHE A 67 15.50 -19.71 1.95
CA PHE A 67 15.67 -20.95 1.18
C PHE A 67 15.54 -20.70 -0.31
N VAL A 68 14.55 -19.90 -0.72
CA VAL A 68 14.31 -19.56 -2.14
C VAL A 68 15.53 -18.86 -2.72
N ILE A 69 16.00 -17.79 -2.09
CA ILE A 69 17.17 -17.02 -2.52
C ILE A 69 18.43 -17.89 -2.49
N LYS A 70 18.60 -18.73 -1.48
CA LYS A 70 19.75 -19.65 -1.41
C LYS A 70 19.79 -20.68 -2.54
N THR A 71 18.66 -21.00 -3.18
CA THR A 71 18.65 -21.82 -4.42
C THR A 71 18.96 -21.01 -5.69
N GLY A 72 19.09 -19.69 -5.62
CA GLY A 72 19.23 -18.79 -6.77
C GLY A 72 17.88 -18.32 -7.36
N GLY A 73 16.77 -18.61 -6.67
CA GLY A 73 15.43 -18.15 -7.07
C GLY A 73 15.00 -16.89 -6.31
N ILE A 74 13.92 -16.27 -6.75
CA ILE A 74 13.21 -15.20 -6.03
C ILE A 74 11.72 -15.52 -6.08
N ASP A 75 11.01 -15.36 -4.96
CA ASP A 75 9.56 -15.56 -4.89
C ASP A 75 8.84 -14.26 -4.59
N LEU A 76 8.43 -13.55 -5.66
CA LEU A 76 7.68 -12.31 -5.54
C LEU A 76 6.23 -12.52 -5.11
N SER A 77 5.74 -13.77 -5.15
CA SER A 77 4.32 -14.05 -4.91
C SER A 77 3.97 -14.16 -3.43
N VAL A 78 4.92 -14.22 -2.51
CA VAL A 78 4.65 -14.48 -1.08
C VAL A 78 3.64 -13.50 -0.45
N GLY A 79 3.69 -12.21 -0.81
CA GLY A 79 2.70 -11.24 -0.35
C GLY A 79 1.30 -11.48 -0.93
N SER A 80 1.20 -11.87 -2.20
CA SER A 80 -0.07 -12.26 -2.82
C SER A 80 -0.62 -13.60 -2.31
N ILE A 81 0.26 -14.51 -1.87
CA ILE A 81 -0.15 -15.74 -1.17
C ILE A 81 -0.75 -15.38 0.19
N VAL A 82 -0.16 -14.42 0.91
CA VAL A 82 -0.75 -13.91 2.17
C VAL A 82 -2.18 -13.40 1.92
N ALA A 83 -2.39 -12.63 0.85
CA ALA A 83 -3.71 -12.14 0.47
C ALA A 83 -4.73 -13.23 0.17
N ILE A 84 -4.40 -14.16 -0.74
CA ILE A 84 -5.36 -15.20 -1.14
C ILE A 84 -5.66 -16.15 0.03
N VAL A 85 -4.69 -16.43 0.90
CA VAL A 85 -4.93 -17.24 2.10
C VAL A 85 -5.83 -16.50 3.09
N ALA A 86 -5.62 -15.19 3.29
CA ALA A 86 -6.46 -14.40 4.17
C ALA A 86 -7.91 -14.39 3.67
N VAL A 87 -8.12 -14.15 2.37
CA VAL A 87 -9.44 -14.12 1.74
C VAL A 87 -10.12 -15.49 1.78
N ILE A 88 -9.42 -16.58 1.44
CA ILE A 88 -9.99 -17.94 1.53
C ILE A 88 -10.40 -18.27 2.97
N THR A 89 -9.56 -17.93 3.95
CA THR A 89 -9.87 -18.14 5.37
C THR A 89 -11.11 -17.34 5.79
N GLY A 90 -11.20 -16.07 5.38
CA GLY A 90 -12.35 -15.20 5.63
C GLY A 90 -13.65 -15.71 5.02
N VAL A 91 -13.61 -16.15 3.76
CA VAL A 91 -14.75 -16.78 3.06
C VAL A 91 -15.21 -18.04 3.77
N CYS A 92 -14.27 -18.96 4.08
CA CYS A 92 -14.62 -20.20 4.77
C CYS A 92 -15.29 -19.95 6.12
N TRP A 93 -14.78 -19.00 6.89
CA TRP A 93 -15.33 -18.70 8.20
C TRP A 93 -16.68 -17.96 8.12
N GLN A 94 -16.77 -16.87 7.36
CA GLN A 94 -17.95 -16.00 7.40
C GLN A 94 -19.06 -16.42 6.43
N GLN A 95 -18.72 -16.92 5.23
CA GLN A 95 -19.73 -17.30 4.22
C GLN A 95 -20.11 -18.78 4.29
N LEU A 96 -19.14 -19.66 4.53
CA LEU A 96 -19.41 -21.10 4.65
C LEU A 96 -19.70 -21.55 6.09
N GLY A 97 -19.57 -20.66 7.07
CA GLY A 97 -19.83 -20.95 8.49
C GLY A 97 -18.87 -21.96 9.11
N VAL A 98 -17.68 -22.15 8.51
CA VAL A 98 -16.67 -23.10 9.00
C VAL A 98 -15.99 -22.53 10.25
N ASN A 99 -15.70 -23.36 11.25
CA ASN A 99 -14.93 -22.93 12.41
C ASN A 99 -13.59 -22.29 12.00
N ILE A 100 -13.21 -21.17 12.64
CA ILE A 100 -12.03 -20.37 12.28
C ILE A 100 -10.71 -21.16 12.28
N TRP A 101 -10.55 -22.15 13.14
CA TRP A 101 -9.34 -22.99 13.18
C TRP A 101 -9.25 -23.92 11.97
N LEU A 102 -10.39 -24.49 11.56
CA LEU A 102 -10.47 -25.31 10.35
C LEU A 102 -10.35 -24.44 9.09
N ALA A 103 -10.97 -23.27 9.07
CA ALA A 103 -10.80 -22.28 8.01
C ALA A 103 -9.33 -21.87 7.87
N SER A 104 -8.62 -21.66 8.98
CA SER A 104 -7.19 -21.36 8.98
C SER A 104 -6.36 -22.50 8.40
N ALA A 105 -6.70 -23.76 8.73
CA ALA A 105 -6.03 -24.93 8.17
C ALA A 105 -6.26 -25.05 6.65
N ILE A 106 -7.47 -24.77 6.17
CA ILE A 106 -7.81 -24.72 4.74
C ILE A 106 -7.00 -23.61 4.05
N GLY A 107 -6.94 -22.42 4.65
CA GLY A 107 -6.13 -21.31 4.16
C GLY A 107 -4.65 -21.67 4.04
N ILE A 108 -4.05 -22.24 5.08
CA ILE A 108 -2.64 -22.68 5.08
C ILE A 108 -2.40 -23.76 3.99
N ALA A 109 -3.34 -24.68 3.81
CA ALA A 109 -3.27 -25.67 2.73
C ALA A 109 -3.31 -24.99 1.35
N ALA A 110 -4.20 -24.01 1.13
CA ALA A 110 -4.25 -23.23 -0.10
C ALA A 110 -2.93 -22.49 -0.36
N GLY A 111 -2.32 -21.86 0.65
CA GLY A 111 -1.01 -21.21 0.51
C GLY A 111 0.10 -22.20 0.13
N THR A 112 0.10 -23.39 0.74
CA THR A 112 1.04 -24.47 0.40
C THR A 112 0.85 -24.95 -1.04
N LEU A 113 -0.39 -25.02 -1.53
CA LEU A 113 -0.70 -25.36 -2.92
C LEU A 113 -0.25 -24.26 -3.89
N CYS A 114 -0.45 -22.98 -3.57
CA CYS A 114 0.07 -21.86 -4.35
C CYS A 114 1.60 -21.90 -4.49
N GLY A 115 2.30 -22.12 -3.38
CA GLY A 115 3.76 -22.34 -3.41
C GLY A 115 4.15 -23.59 -4.20
N GLY A 116 3.40 -24.68 -4.05
CA GLY A 116 3.56 -25.90 -4.84
C GLY A 116 3.39 -25.67 -6.34
N LEU A 117 2.43 -24.83 -6.76
CA LEU A 117 2.20 -24.44 -8.15
C LEU A 117 3.44 -23.72 -8.71
N ASN A 118 3.99 -22.75 -7.98
CA ASN A 118 5.22 -22.06 -8.37
C ASN A 118 6.37 -23.06 -8.55
N GLY A 119 6.59 -23.92 -7.55
CA GLY A 119 7.62 -24.94 -7.61
C GLY A 119 7.42 -25.94 -8.75
N LEU A 120 6.17 -26.28 -9.08
CA LEU A 120 5.86 -27.19 -10.18
C LEU A 120 6.17 -26.55 -11.53
N ILE A 121 5.77 -25.30 -11.75
CA ILE A 121 6.04 -24.55 -12.99
C ILE A 121 7.54 -24.39 -13.18
N VAL A 122 8.26 -23.94 -12.14
CA VAL A 122 9.73 -23.77 -12.17
C VAL A 122 10.42 -25.09 -12.52
N THR A 123 10.04 -26.20 -11.88
CA THR A 123 10.78 -27.47 -12.02
C THR A 123 10.39 -28.32 -13.21
N ARG A 124 9.13 -28.25 -13.68
CA ARG A 124 8.65 -29.02 -14.84
C ARG A 124 8.78 -28.26 -16.16
N LEU A 125 8.47 -26.96 -16.17
CA LEU A 125 8.53 -26.16 -17.39
C LEU A 125 9.89 -25.49 -17.58
N GLY A 126 10.75 -25.49 -16.55
CA GLY A 126 12.08 -24.89 -16.63
C GLY A 126 12.05 -23.36 -16.77
N ILE A 127 10.94 -22.73 -16.40
CA ILE A 127 10.79 -21.27 -16.47
C ILE A 127 11.52 -20.65 -15.27
N PRO A 128 12.33 -19.58 -15.47
CA PRO A 128 13.00 -18.88 -14.39
C PRO A 128 12.04 -18.48 -13.25
N PRO A 129 12.40 -18.72 -11.97
CA PRO A 129 11.56 -18.40 -10.82
C PRO A 129 10.97 -16.99 -10.76
N LEU A 130 11.76 -15.99 -11.15
CA LEU A 130 11.33 -14.60 -11.12
C LEU A 130 10.12 -14.37 -12.03
N ILE A 131 10.13 -14.94 -13.23
CA ILE A 131 9.04 -14.81 -14.21
C ILE A 131 7.78 -15.51 -13.71
N VAL A 132 7.94 -16.73 -13.19
CA VAL A 132 6.82 -17.51 -12.62
C VAL A 132 6.18 -16.74 -11.48
N THR A 133 6.99 -16.30 -10.53
CA THR A 133 6.49 -15.71 -9.28
C THR A 133 5.95 -14.30 -9.48
N LEU A 134 6.45 -13.55 -10.46
CA LEU A 134 5.85 -12.29 -10.91
C LEU A 134 4.46 -12.53 -11.54
N GLY A 135 4.34 -13.53 -12.43
CA GLY A 135 3.05 -13.88 -13.03
C GLY A 135 2.04 -14.39 -12.01
N THR A 136 2.47 -15.27 -11.10
CA THR A 136 1.60 -15.79 -10.04
C THR A 136 1.29 -14.75 -8.97
N MET A 137 2.14 -13.73 -8.76
CA MET A 137 1.84 -12.60 -7.88
C MET A 137 0.58 -11.89 -8.35
N SER A 138 0.51 -11.54 -9.64
CA SER A 138 -0.69 -10.94 -10.23
C SER A 138 -1.89 -11.89 -10.23
N LEU A 139 -1.67 -13.18 -10.51
CA LEU A 139 -2.74 -14.18 -10.48
C LEU A 139 -3.37 -14.33 -9.10
N PHE A 140 -2.58 -14.56 -8.05
CA PHE A 140 -3.09 -14.79 -6.70
C PHE A 140 -3.71 -13.52 -6.12
N ARG A 141 -3.09 -12.35 -6.35
CA ARG A 141 -3.64 -11.06 -5.92
C ARG A 141 -4.96 -10.76 -6.63
N GLY A 142 -4.99 -10.87 -7.97
CA GLY A 142 -6.20 -10.64 -8.75
C GLY A 142 -7.32 -11.62 -8.41
N THR A 143 -6.99 -12.86 -8.05
CA THR A 143 -7.98 -13.83 -7.54
C THR A 143 -8.53 -13.41 -6.18
N ALA A 144 -7.67 -12.96 -5.26
CA ALA A 144 -8.10 -12.43 -3.97
C ALA A 144 -9.02 -11.21 -4.14
N ASP A 145 -8.66 -10.28 -5.03
CA ASP A 145 -9.48 -9.11 -5.38
C ASP A 145 -10.81 -9.50 -6.02
N ALA A 146 -10.81 -10.49 -6.91
CA ALA A 146 -12.04 -10.98 -7.56
C ALA A 146 -13.02 -11.58 -6.53
N ILE A 147 -12.51 -12.34 -5.56
CA ILE A 147 -13.33 -12.94 -4.49
C ILE A 147 -13.88 -11.86 -3.55
N THR A 148 -13.09 -10.84 -3.21
CA THR A 148 -13.53 -9.73 -2.35
C THR A 148 -14.32 -8.65 -3.10
N LYS A 149 -14.39 -8.74 -4.44
CA LYS A 149 -14.85 -7.66 -5.32
C LYS A 149 -14.07 -6.35 -5.13
N GLY A 150 -12.86 -6.42 -4.58
CA GLY A 150 -12.00 -5.27 -4.26
C GLY A 150 -12.38 -4.47 -3.00
N TYR A 151 -13.54 -4.73 -2.38
CA TYR A 151 -14.01 -3.96 -1.21
C TYR A 151 -14.32 -4.81 0.03
N THR A 152 -14.61 -6.10 -0.14
CA THR A 152 -15.02 -6.97 0.97
C THR A 152 -13.83 -7.19 1.90
N THR A 153 -13.98 -6.77 3.16
CA THR A 153 -13.06 -7.07 4.24
C THR A 153 -13.78 -7.92 5.27
N TYR A 154 -13.32 -9.15 5.48
CA TYR A 154 -13.89 -10.05 6.48
C TYR A 154 -13.34 -9.66 7.86
N THR A 155 -14.23 -9.35 8.80
CA THR A 155 -13.89 -8.88 10.17
C THR A 155 -14.76 -9.59 11.21
N GLY A 156 -14.58 -9.25 12.49
CA GLY A 156 -15.41 -9.79 13.57
C GLY A 156 -15.05 -11.20 14.01
N PHE A 157 -13.81 -11.64 13.75
CA PHE A 157 -13.33 -12.96 14.14
C PHE A 157 -13.49 -13.23 15.64
N ASP A 158 -13.65 -14.51 15.98
CA ASP A 158 -13.81 -14.96 17.36
C ASP A 158 -12.70 -14.41 18.28
N PRO A 159 -13.01 -13.96 19.50
CA PRO A 159 -12.00 -13.46 20.45
C PRO A 159 -10.88 -14.46 20.73
N ALA A 160 -11.17 -15.76 20.68
CA ALA A 160 -10.17 -16.80 20.81
C ALA A 160 -9.13 -16.79 19.68
N PHE A 161 -9.56 -16.47 18.45
CA PHE A 161 -8.68 -16.30 17.30
C PHE A 161 -7.89 -14.99 17.39
N LEU A 162 -8.55 -13.88 17.73
CA LEU A 162 -7.87 -12.59 17.90
C LEU A 162 -6.80 -12.62 19.00
N ARG A 163 -7.02 -13.40 20.07
CA ARG A 163 -6.00 -13.63 21.10
C ARG A 163 -4.70 -14.22 20.54
N LEU A 164 -4.71 -14.93 19.41
CA LEU A 164 -3.49 -15.41 18.75
C LEU A 164 -2.60 -14.24 18.31
N GLY A 165 -3.19 -13.13 17.84
CA GLY A 165 -2.48 -11.98 17.31
C GLY A 165 -2.47 -10.72 18.20
N GLN A 166 -3.33 -10.66 19.20
CA GLN A 166 -3.49 -9.49 20.07
C GLN A 166 -3.26 -9.81 21.55
N GLY A 167 -3.19 -11.10 21.90
CA GLY A 167 -3.07 -11.58 23.26
C GLY A 167 -1.65 -11.57 23.82
N TYR A 168 -1.57 -11.89 25.12
CA TYR A 168 -0.34 -12.08 25.87
C TYR A 168 -0.42 -13.36 26.69
N LEU A 169 0.58 -14.22 26.59
CA LEU A 169 0.81 -15.36 27.46
C LEU A 169 1.33 -14.87 28.81
N TRP A 170 0.69 -15.32 29.88
CA TRP A 170 0.99 -14.90 31.26
C TRP A 170 1.02 -13.38 31.46
N GLY A 171 0.32 -12.63 30.61
CA GLY A 171 0.26 -11.16 30.67
C GLY A 171 1.53 -10.44 30.17
N VAL A 172 2.54 -11.15 29.65
CA VAL A 172 3.82 -10.55 29.27
C VAL A 172 4.23 -10.90 27.85
N ILE A 173 4.12 -12.17 27.44
CA ILE A 173 4.73 -12.62 26.18
C ILE A 173 3.70 -12.57 25.04
N PRO A 174 3.94 -11.86 23.92
CA PRO A 174 3.04 -11.92 22.78
C PRO A 174 2.79 -13.36 22.32
N THR A 175 1.54 -13.73 22.13
CA THR A 175 1.11 -15.10 21.76
C THR A 175 1.71 -15.59 20.44
N GLN A 176 2.17 -14.69 19.57
CA GLN A 176 2.85 -15.01 18.33
C GLN A 176 4.30 -15.43 18.50
N LEU A 177 4.96 -15.01 19.59
CA LEU A 177 6.39 -15.24 19.78
C LEU A 177 6.74 -16.75 19.85
N PRO A 178 5.99 -17.62 20.55
CA PRO A 178 6.24 -19.06 20.51
C PRO A 178 6.15 -19.67 19.11
N ILE A 179 5.20 -19.21 18.29
CA ILE A 179 5.04 -19.66 16.90
C ILE A 179 6.29 -19.28 16.10
N PHE A 180 6.73 -18.04 16.26
CA PHE A 180 7.94 -17.52 15.62
C PHE A 180 9.19 -18.31 16.00
N ILE A 181 9.41 -18.56 17.30
CA ILE A 181 10.56 -19.33 17.79
C ILE A 181 10.49 -20.77 17.29
N LEU A 182 9.32 -21.41 17.35
CA LEU A 182 9.14 -22.78 16.86
C LEU A 182 9.47 -22.89 15.37
N VAL A 183 8.92 -21.99 14.54
CA VAL A 183 9.19 -21.97 13.10
C VAL A 183 10.66 -21.69 12.82
N PHE A 184 11.26 -20.73 13.51
CA PHE A 184 12.69 -20.43 13.36
C PHE A 184 13.53 -21.68 13.67
N LEU A 185 13.29 -22.37 14.79
CA LEU A 185 14.04 -23.57 15.17
C LEU A 185 13.85 -24.72 14.17
N LEU A 186 12.63 -24.94 13.67
CA LEU A 186 12.34 -25.95 12.65
C LEU A 186 13.09 -25.67 11.34
N LEU A 187 12.95 -24.45 10.80
CA LEU A 187 13.63 -24.06 9.56
C LEU A 187 15.14 -23.97 9.74
N TRP A 188 15.61 -23.52 10.90
CA TRP A 188 17.02 -23.49 11.25
C TRP A 188 17.64 -24.88 11.21
N THR A 189 16.96 -25.86 11.81
CA THR A 189 17.39 -27.26 11.82
C THR A 189 17.38 -27.83 10.40
N LEU A 190 16.32 -27.55 9.65
CA LEU A 190 16.18 -27.96 8.25
C LEU A 190 17.30 -27.40 7.35
N MET A 191 17.72 -26.15 7.58
CA MET A 191 18.75 -25.50 6.78
C MET A 191 20.19 -25.84 7.19
N HIS A 192 20.49 -25.86 8.48
CA HIS A 192 21.88 -25.97 8.96
C HIS A 192 22.27 -27.39 9.38
N ARG A 193 21.31 -28.21 9.80
CA ARG A 193 21.59 -29.56 10.34
C ARG A 193 21.22 -30.67 9.36
N MET A 194 20.13 -30.52 8.60
CA MET A 194 19.64 -31.57 7.71
C MET A 194 20.33 -31.59 6.33
N ARG A 195 20.22 -32.73 5.63
CA ARG A 195 20.68 -32.92 4.24
C ARG A 195 20.00 -31.93 3.28
N PHE A 196 18.74 -31.59 3.56
CA PHE A 196 17.95 -30.68 2.73
C PHE A 196 18.63 -29.32 2.53
N GLY A 197 19.10 -28.67 3.60
CA GLY A 197 19.81 -27.40 3.50
C GLY A 197 21.14 -27.46 2.72
N ARG A 198 21.84 -28.61 2.77
CA ARG A 198 23.03 -28.84 1.94
C ARG A 198 22.67 -28.99 0.46
N HIS A 199 21.57 -29.66 0.14
CA HIS A 199 21.06 -29.74 -1.23
C HIS A 199 20.63 -28.37 -1.76
N VAL A 200 19.95 -27.56 -0.93
CA VAL A 200 19.57 -26.18 -1.25
C VAL A 200 20.80 -25.34 -1.59
N ALA A 201 21.86 -25.42 -0.77
CA ALA A 201 23.11 -24.74 -1.03
C ALA A 201 23.79 -25.22 -2.33
N ALA A 202 23.85 -26.53 -2.55
CA ALA A 202 24.46 -27.11 -3.75
C ALA A 202 23.76 -26.66 -5.05
N ILE A 203 22.42 -26.61 -5.04
CA ILE A 203 21.63 -26.10 -6.17
C ILE A 203 21.98 -24.63 -6.43
N GLY A 204 22.06 -23.81 -5.39
CA GLY A 204 22.39 -22.40 -5.53
C GLY A 204 23.82 -22.10 -6.01
N PHE A 205 24.79 -22.99 -5.76
CA PHE A 205 26.13 -22.87 -6.37
C PHE A 205 26.14 -23.32 -7.84
N GLY A 206 25.16 -24.12 -8.26
CA GLY A 206 25.00 -24.55 -9.65
C GLY A 206 24.08 -25.77 -9.77
N GLU A 207 22.88 -25.56 -10.31
CA GLU A 207 21.89 -26.64 -10.48
C GLU A 207 22.42 -27.81 -11.35
N PRO A 208 23.07 -27.58 -12.52
CA PRO A 208 23.57 -28.69 -13.33
C PRO A 208 24.58 -29.55 -12.58
N GLY A 209 25.50 -28.92 -11.83
CA GLY A 209 26.50 -29.61 -11.01
C GLY A 209 25.86 -30.42 -9.88
N ALA A 210 24.88 -29.85 -9.18
CA ALA A 210 24.12 -30.55 -8.15
C ALA A 210 23.40 -31.79 -8.71
N ARG A 211 22.83 -31.69 -9.91
CA ARG A 211 22.16 -32.80 -10.59
C ARG A 211 23.13 -33.91 -10.97
N TYR A 212 24.31 -33.58 -11.51
CA TYR A 212 25.36 -34.57 -11.78
C TYR A 212 25.89 -35.25 -10.51
N ALA A 213 25.87 -34.55 -9.37
CA ALA A 213 26.19 -35.12 -8.06
C ALA A 213 25.06 -35.99 -7.44
N GLY A 214 23.99 -36.29 -8.20
CA GLY A 214 22.90 -37.16 -7.77
C GLY A 214 21.85 -36.49 -6.88
N ILE A 215 21.88 -35.16 -6.73
CA ILE A 215 20.89 -34.43 -5.94
C ILE A 215 19.60 -34.32 -6.76
N PRO A 216 18.42 -34.69 -6.22
CA PRO A 216 17.15 -34.60 -6.92
C PRO A 216 16.65 -33.14 -6.96
N THR A 217 17.30 -32.29 -7.77
CA THR A 217 17.12 -30.82 -7.80
C THR A 217 15.65 -30.42 -7.89
N ARG A 218 14.89 -31.03 -8.81
CA ARG A 218 13.45 -30.80 -9.00
C ARG A 218 12.64 -31.03 -7.72
N ARG A 219 12.90 -32.10 -6.97
CA ARG A 219 12.15 -32.40 -5.73
C ARG A 219 12.53 -31.44 -4.61
N VAL A 220 13.79 -31.00 -4.57
CA VAL A 220 14.28 -30.04 -3.58
C VAL A 220 13.66 -28.67 -3.84
N LEU A 221 13.71 -28.17 -5.08
CA LEU A 221 13.10 -26.91 -5.49
C LEU A 221 11.58 -26.90 -5.22
N LEU A 222 10.86 -27.96 -5.60
CA LEU A 222 9.42 -28.07 -5.32
C LEU A 222 9.12 -27.90 -3.81
N ARG A 223 9.88 -28.58 -2.95
CA ARG A 223 9.73 -28.47 -1.50
C ARG A 223 10.07 -27.07 -0.98
N VAL A 224 11.07 -26.39 -1.55
CA VAL A 224 11.43 -25.01 -1.19
C VAL A 224 10.24 -24.07 -1.42
N TYR A 225 9.60 -24.12 -2.59
CA TYR A 225 8.43 -23.27 -2.87
C TYR A 225 7.18 -23.68 -2.08
N MET A 226 6.99 -24.97 -1.79
CA MET A 226 5.93 -25.40 -0.87
C MET A 226 6.15 -24.86 0.55
N ILE A 227 7.39 -24.83 1.05
CA ILE A 227 7.73 -24.22 2.34
C ILE A 227 7.46 -22.70 2.29
N SER A 228 7.81 -22.03 1.18
CA SER A 228 7.47 -20.61 0.95
C SER A 228 5.96 -20.36 1.08
N GLY A 229 5.14 -21.13 0.35
CA GLY A 229 3.69 -21.02 0.42
C GLY A 229 3.09 -21.37 1.79
N LEU A 230 3.64 -22.38 2.47
CA LEU A 230 3.24 -22.77 3.82
C LEU A 230 3.51 -21.65 4.84
N MET A 231 4.71 -21.04 4.78
CA MET A 231 5.06 -19.92 5.66
C MET A 231 4.27 -18.65 5.33
N ALA A 232 3.98 -18.41 4.05
CA ALA A 232 3.07 -17.34 3.65
C ALA A 232 1.64 -17.56 4.17
N GLY A 233 1.14 -18.79 4.13
CA GLY A 233 -0.14 -19.13 4.75
C GLY A 233 -0.15 -18.92 6.25
N LEU A 234 0.90 -19.35 6.97
CA LEU A 234 1.00 -19.13 8.42
C LEU A 234 1.12 -17.63 8.76
N ALA A 235 1.89 -16.87 7.98
CA ALA A 235 2.00 -15.43 8.11
C ALA A 235 0.64 -14.73 7.89
N ALA A 236 -0.18 -15.22 6.96
CA ALA A 236 -1.53 -14.72 6.74
C ALA A 236 -2.44 -14.91 7.96
N ILE A 237 -2.40 -16.09 8.60
CA ILE A 237 -3.19 -16.34 9.82
C ILE A 237 -2.75 -15.42 10.96
N VAL A 238 -1.43 -15.25 11.14
CA VAL A 238 -0.90 -14.30 12.15
C VAL A 238 -1.29 -12.86 11.82
N PHE A 239 -1.23 -12.46 10.55
CA PHE A 239 -1.65 -11.15 10.08
C PHE A 239 -3.14 -10.91 10.37
N MET A 240 -4.01 -11.88 10.04
CA MET A 240 -5.45 -11.80 10.30
C MET A 240 -5.74 -11.70 11.80
N ALA A 241 -5.11 -12.54 12.62
CA ALA A 241 -5.30 -12.52 14.06
C ALA A 241 -4.78 -11.22 14.68
N LYS A 242 -3.71 -10.63 14.14
CA LYS A 242 -3.16 -9.35 14.60
C LYS A 242 -4.11 -8.21 14.25
N ASN A 243 -4.51 -8.10 12.98
CA ASN A 243 -5.23 -6.95 12.46
C ASN A 243 -6.75 -7.08 12.59
N GLY A 244 -7.26 -8.26 12.95
CA GLY A 244 -8.70 -8.51 13.08
C GLY A 244 -9.47 -8.51 11.76
N GLN A 245 -8.76 -8.61 10.63
CA GLN A 245 -9.34 -8.51 9.30
C GLN A 245 -8.64 -9.40 8.26
N ALA A 246 -9.42 -9.87 7.28
CA ALA A 246 -8.93 -10.48 6.05
C ALA A 246 -9.40 -9.67 4.84
N LYS A 247 -8.44 -9.24 4.02
CA LYS A 247 -8.63 -8.35 2.87
C LYS A 247 -7.67 -8.71 1.74
N SER A 248 -8.01 -8.32 0.51
CA SER A 248 -7.27 -8.73 -0.69
C SER A 248 -5.95 -7.97 -0.89
N ASP A 249 -5.74 -6.83 -0.21
CA ASP A 249 -4.47 -6.09 -0.16
C ASP A 249 -3.52 -6.61 0.96
N ALA A 250 -3.92 -7.61 1.74
CA ALA A 250 -3.07 -8.17 2.81
C ALA A 250 -1.69 -8.61 2.28
N GLY A 251 -0.63 -8.34 3.05
CA GLY A 251 0.74 -8.68 2.67
C GLY A 251 1.29 -7.91 1.46
N MET A 252 0.66 -6.82 1.01
CA MET A 252 1.23 -5.97 -0.05
C MET A 252 2.61 -5.42 0.35
N GLY A 253 3.62 -5.60 -0.50
CA GLY A 253 5.00 -5.16 -0.25
C GLY A 253 5.78 -6.05 0.71
N TYR A 254 5.17 -7.09 1.30
CA TYR A 254 5.85 -7.99 2.23
C TYR A 254 6.94 -8.80 1.52
N GLU A 255 6.75 -9.10 0.23
CA GLU A 255 7.75 -9.74 -0.63
C GLU A 255 9.05 -8.92 -0.71
N MET A 256 8.95 -7.60 -0.89
CA MET A 256 10.11 -6.72 -0.98
C MET A 256 10.84 -6.62 0.35
N MET A 257 10.08 -6.52 1.45
CA MET A 257 10.66 -6.50 2.80
C MET A 257 11.36 -7.82 3.14
N ALA A 258 10.74 -8.97 2.83
CA ALA A 258 11.34 -10.28 3.09
C ALA A 258 12.66 -10.46 2.32
N ILE A 259 12.72 -10.01 1.06
CA ILE A 259 13.96 -10.02 0.27
C ILE A 259 15.00 -9.10 0.92
N ALA A 260 14.63 -7.88 1.29
CA ALA A 260 15.55 -6.93 1.93
C ALA A 260 16.14 -7.49 3.23
N MET A 261 15.33 -8.13 4.07
CA MET A 261 15.78 -8.77 5.31
C MET A 261 16.77 -9.92 5.06
N CYS A 262 16.52 -10.73 4.03
CA CYS A 262 17.43 -11.83 3.65
C CYS A 262 18.76 -11.31 3.11
N VAL A 263 18.71 -10.31 2.23
CA VAL A 263 19.88 -9.74 1.55
C VAL A 263 20.74 -8.95 2.54
N LEU A 264 20.12 -8.11 3.36
CA LEU A 264 20.79 -7.42 4.47
C LEU A 264 21.41 -8.45 5.43
N GLY A 265 20.70 -9.55 5.69
CA GLY A 265 21.18 -10.71 6.44
C GLY A 265 22.30 -11.53 5.80
N GLY A 266 22.82 -11.13 4.64
CA GLY A 266 23.94 -11.80 3.96
C GLY A 266 23.56 -13.00 3.10
N THR A 267 22.28 -13.16 2.74
CA THR A 267 21.85 -14.16 1.76
C THR A 267 22.18 -13.65 0.36
N ALA A 268 22.98 -14.41 -0.39
CA ALA A 268 23.42 -14.00 -1.71
C ALA A 268 22.27 -14.17 -2.72
N ILE A 269 21.89 -13.10 -3.41
CA ILE A 269 20.85 -13.12 -4.46
C ILE A 269 21.20 -14.13 -5.58
N THR A 270 22.49 -14.34 -5.83
CA THR A 270 23.00 -15.32 -6.81
C THR A 270 22.85 -16.78 -6.36
N GLY A 271 22.45 -17.05 -5.11
CA GLY A 271 22.34 -18.39 -4.55
C GLY A 271 23.60 -18.92 -3.86
N GLY A 272 23.47 -20.10 -3.27
CA GLY A 272 24.54 -20.89 -2.64
C GLY A 272 24.86 -20.50 -1.20
N ARG A 273 24.82 -19.20 -0.88
CA ARG A 273 25.14 -18.66 0.46
C ARG A 273 23.93 -18.01 1.12
N GLY A 274 23.78 -18.25 2.42
CA GLY A 274 22.72 -17.67 3.26
C GLY A 274 22.51 -18.44 4.55
N THR A 275 22.21 -17.72 5.62
CA THR A 275 21.97 -18.24 6.98
C THR A 275 20.65 -17.67 7.53
N LEU A 276 20.00 -18.43 8.42
CA LEU A 276 18.76 -17.97 9.06
C LEU A 276 19.07 -17.01 10.20
N HIS A 277 20.24 -17.12 10.84
CA HIS A 277 20.68 -16.13 11.84
C HIS A 277 20.90 -14.76 11.21
N GLY A 278 21.56 -14.70 10.05
CA GLY A 278 21.73 -13.46 9.31
C GLY A 278 20.39 -12.85 8.91
N THR A 279 19.46 -13.66 8.41
CA THR A 279 18.09 -13.22 8.08
C THR A 279 17.34 -12.71 9.32
N LEU A 280 17.49 -13.37 10.47
CA LEU A 280 16.91 -12.93 11.75
C LEU A 280 17.47 -11.57 12.19
N LEU A 281 18.77 -11.34 12.04
CA LEU A 281 19.39 -10.06 12.33
C LEU A 281 18.91 -8.96 11.36
N GLY A 282 18.88 -9.26 10.06
CA GLY A 282 18.37 -8.33 9.05
C GLY A 282 16.89 -7.97 9.26
N LEU A 283 16.07 -8.93 9.69
CA LEU A 283 14.69 -8.71 10.12
C LEU A 283 14.62 -7.69 11.26
N PHE A 284 15.39 -7.90 12.34
CA PHE A 284 15.33 -6.99 13.48
C PHE A 284 15.88 -5.60 13.17
N VAL A 285 16.93 -5.47 12.35
CA VAL A 285 17.43 -4.17 11.88
C VAL A 285 16.32 -3.39 11.18
N ILE A 286 15.64 -4.01 10.20
CA ILE A 286 14.57 -3.32 9.45
C ILE A 286 13.37 -2.99 10.35
N VAL A 287 12.93 -3.92 11.20
CA VAL A 287 11.75 -3.70 12.06
C VAL A 287 12.03 -2.66 13.14
N VAL A 288 13.21 -2.67 13.76
CA VAL A 288 13.62 -1.69 14.77
C VAL A 288 13.74 -0.31 14.14
N LEU A 289 14.37 -0.21 12.96
CA LEU A 289 14.46 1.05 12.21
C LEU A 289 13.08 1.65 11.91
N GLN A 290 12.19 0.87 11.29
CA GLN A 290 10.85 1.36 10.92
C GLN A 290 10.05 1.81 12.14
N ASN A 291 10.09 1.02 13.21
CA ASN A 291 9.36 1.33 14.42
C ASN A 291 9.97 2.51 15.19
N GLY A 292 11.31 2.62 15.22
CA GLY A 292 12.03 3.72 15.84
C GLY A 292 11.78 5.06 15.15
N LEU A 293 11.86 5.09 13.81
CA LEU A 293 11.55 6.30 13.03
C LEU A 293 10.10 6.75 13.23
N ARG A 294 9.16 5.80 13.25
CA ARG A 294 7.75 6.08 13.54
C ARG A 294 7.58 6.75 14.91
N LEU A 295 8.25 6.23 15.94
CA LEU A 295 8.18 6.80 17.30
C LEU A 295 8.95 8.12 17.46
N SER A 296 9.87 8.44 16.55
CA SER A 296 10.51 9.75 16.45
C SER A 296 9.69 10.76 15.62
N GLY A 297 8.43 10.46 15.31
CA GLY A 297 7.54 11.35 14.57
C GLY A 297 7.85 11.49 13.08
N GLN A 298 8.67 10.60 12.52
CA GLN A 298 9.02 10.62 11.10
C GLN A 298 7.93 9.96 10.24
N THR A 299 7.84 10.41 8.99
CA THR A 299 6.87 9.86 8.03
C THR A 299 7.27 8.44 7.58
N THR A 300 6.29 7.66 7.16
CA THR A 300 6.52 6.31 6.62
C THR A 300 7.40 6.34 5.36
N ASP A 301 7.31 7.41 4.57
CA ASP A 301 8.12 7.60 3.37
C ASP A 301 9.61 7.75 3.70
N THR A 302 9.92 8.46 4.79
CA THR A 302 11.29 8.59 5.29
C THR A 302 11.85 7.23 5.71
N ALA A 303 11.04 6.41 6.38
CA ALA A 303 11.42 5.05 6.78
C ALA A 303 11.67 4.13 5.58
N ASN A 304 10.84 4.21 4.55
CA ASN A 304 11.03 3.44 3.31
C ASN A 304 12.28 3.89 2.54
N MET A 305 12.52 5.19 2.45
CA MET A 305 13.71 5.76 1.83
C MET A 305 14.99 5.27 2.54
N LEU A 306 15.02 5.36 3.88
CA LEU A 306 16.15 4.89 4.69
C LEU A 306 16.36 3.38 4.55
N THR A 307 15.27 2.60 4.55
CA THR A 307 15.34 1.14 4.31
C THR A 307 15.99 0.84 2.95
N GLY A 308 15.62 1.59 1.91
CA GLY A 308 16.22 1.47 0.58
C GLY A 308 17.71 1.82 0.55
N VAL A 309 18.09 2.93 1.20
CA VAL A 309 19.50 3.36 1.32
C VAL A 309 20.33 2.29 2.05
N ILE A 310 19.82 1.74 3.15
CA ILE A 310 20.50 0.69 3.91
C ILE A 310 20.68 -0.57 3.07
N LEU A 311 19.66 -0.96 2.30
CA LEU A 311 19.75 -2.12 1.41
C LEU A 311 20.81 -1.93 0.32
N ILE A 312 20.82 -0.77 -0.35
CA ILE A 312 21.83 -0.44 -1.37
C ILE A 312 23.23 -0.44 -0.72
N GLY A 313 23.37 0.18 0.44
CA GLY A 313 24.61 0.20 1.21
C GLY A 313 25.12 -1.20 1.55
N ALA A 314 24.23 -2.08 2.04
CA ALA A 314 24.56 -3.46 2.35
C ALA A 314 25.05 -4.25 1.13
N ILE A 315 24.39 -4.07 -0.02
CA ILE A 315 24.79 -4.70 -1.29
C ILE A 315 26.16 -4.18 -1.76
N LEU A 316 26.41 -2.88 -1.64
CA LEU A 316 27.70 -2.29 -2.01
C LEU A 316 28.82 -2.85 -1.14
N VAL A 317 28.63 -2.90 0.19
CA VAL A 317 29.60 -3.47 1.12
C VAL A 317 29.88 -4.95 0.81
N ASP A 318 28.84 -5.77 0.60
CA ASP A 318 29.01 -7.19 0.23
C ASP A 318 29.82 -7.33 -1.08
N ARG A 319 29.55 -6.49 -2.09
CA ARG A 319 30.29 -6.49 -3.35
C ARG A 319 31.77 -6.13 -3.16
N PHE A 320 32.08 -5.13 -2.34
CA PHE A 320 33.46 -4.71 -2.10
C PHE A 320 34.24 -5.71 -1.24
N SER A 321 33.63 -6.30 -0.23
CA SER A 321 34.25 -7.36 0.58
C SER A 321 34.57 -8.61 -0.25
N ARG A 322 33.80 -8.91 -1.30
CA ARG A 322 34.08 -10.01 -2.25
C ARG A 322 35.30 -9.77 -3.14
N LYS A 323 35.47 -8.54 -3.65
CA LYS A 323 36.61 -8.19 -4.51
C LYS A 323 37.96 -8.38 -3.80
N GLN A 324 37.97 -8.25 -2.48
CA GLN A 324 39.14 -8.48 -1.64
C GLN A 324 39.47 -9.97 -1.42
N MET A 325 38.46 -10.86 -1.46
CA MET A 325 38.67 -12.32 -1.37
C MET A 325 39.09 -12.95 -2.69
N ASP A 326 38.58 -12.45 -3.83
CA ASP A 326 39.01 -12.93 -5.15
C ASP A 326 40.42 -12.47 -5.53
N HIS A 327 40.93 -11.40 -4.90
CA HIS A 327 42.32 -10.94 -5.11
C HIS A 327 43.38 -11.93 -4.58
N ASN A 328 43.00 -12.92 -3.78
CA ASN A 328 43.90 -13.97 -3.28
C ASN A 328 44.04 -15.17 -4.24
N LYS A 329 43.52 -15.05 -5.48
CA LYS A 329 43.75 -15.99 -6.58
C LYS A 329 44.14 -15.23 -7.85
N GLN A 330 45.46 -15.22 -8.12
CA GLN A 330 46.19 -14.81 -9.33
C GLN A 330 46.03 -13.34 -9.80
N GLU A 331 47.16 -12.64 -9.88
CA GLU A 331 47.29 -11.24 -10.32
C GLU A 331 46.97 -11.04 -11.83
N PRO A 332 46.23 -9.98 -12.21
CA PRO A 332 46.26 -9.45 -13.56
C PRO A 332 47.31 -8.34 -13.71
N THR A 333 48.01 -8.36 -14.85
CA THR A 333 49.17 -7.52 -15.21
C THR A 333 48.92 -6.00 -15.23
N GLY A 334 49.95 -5.24 -14.85
CA GLY A 334 49.94 -3.84 -14.42
C GLY A 334 49.66 -2.72 -15.44
N LYS A 335 48.84 -2.96 -16.47
CA LYS A 335 48.30 -1.88 -17.33
C LYS A 335 46.80 -1.64 -17.15
N GLU A 336 46.06 -2.56 -16.51
CA GLU A 336 44.63 -2.39 -16.20
C GLU A 336 44.35 -1.62 -14.90
N LEU A 337 45.38 -1.47 -14.04
CA LEU A 337 45.29 -0.85 -12.71
C LEU A 337 45.19 0.69 -12.77
N ASP A 338 45.90 1.32 -13.70
CA ASP A 338 45.93 2.80 -13.80
C ASP A 338 44.66 3.40 -14.43
N MET A 339 43.95 2.66 -15.29
CA MET A 339 42.67 3.11 -15.84
C MET A 339 41.50 2.96 -14.84
N LYS A 340 41.49 1.90 -14.02
CA LYS A 340 40.40 1.63 -13.05
C LYS A 340 40.40 2.56 -11.85
N ASN A 341 41.58 3.00 -11.37
CA ASN A 341 41.66 3.96 -10.26
C ASN A 341 41.26 5.38 -10.67
N ASN A 342 41.62 5.81 -11.89
CA ASN A 342 41.18 7.11 -12.41
C ASN A 342 39.66 7.13 -12.70
N GLN A 343 39.10 6.04 -13.22
CA GLN A 343 37.64 5.92 -13.40
C GLN A 343 36.88 5.84 -12.06
N LEU A 344 37.45 5.22 -11.02
CA LEU A 344 36.86 5.15 -9.69
C LEU A 344 36.90 6.51 -8.97
N ILE A 345 38.00 7.26 -9.09
CA ILE A 345 38.08 8.64 -8.58
C ILE A 345 37.10 9.54 -9.32
N LEU A 346 36.98 9.40 -10.64
CA LEU A 346 35.98 10.12 -11.44
C LEU A 346 34.54 9.71 -11.08
N LEU A 347 34.27 8.44 -10.80
CA LEU A 347 32.95 7.96 -10.40
C LEU A 347 32.58 8.44 -8.99
N CYS A 348 33.47 8.32 -8.01
CA CYS A 348 33.26 8.84 -6.65
C CYS A 348 33.15 10.37 -6.64
N ALA A 349 33.98 11.07 -7.41
CA ALA A 349 33.86 12.51 -7.61
C ALA A 349 32.54 12.86 -8.29
N SER A 350 32.07 12.06 -9.27
CA SER A 350 30.76 12.28 -9.92
C SER A 350 29.58 12.01 -9.00
N ILE A 351 29.68 11.05 -8.07
CA ILE A 351 28.63 10.73 -7.08
C ILE A 351 28.59 11.81 -5.99
N ILE A 352 29.74 12.29 -5.53
CA ILE A 352 29.81 13.42 -4.58
C ILE A 352 29.37 14.72 -5.27
N LEU A 353 29.78 14.95 -6.52
CA LEU A 353 29.32 16.07 -7.33
C LEU A 353 27.82 15.99 -7.58
N ALA A 354 27.26 14.81 -7.86
CA ALA A 354 25.81 14.61 -8.03
C ALA A 354 25.06 14.79 -6.71
N ALA A 355 25.56 14.29 -5.58
CA ALA A 355 24.97 14.50 -4.26
C ALA A 355 25.02 15.98 -3.85
N CYS A 356 26.12 16.67 -4.15
CA CYS A 356 26.26 18.11 -3.94
C CYS A 356 25.40 18.92 -4.92
N VAL A 357 25.29 18.51 -6.18
CA VAL A 357 24.41 19.12 -7.18
C VAL A 357 22.95 18.92 -6.80
N VAL A 358 22.56 17.76 -6.26
CA VAL A 358 21.19 17.50 -5.75
C VAL A 358 20.92 18.29 -4.47
N ALA A 359 21.89 18.39 -3.56
CA ALA A 359 21.76 19.21 -2.35
C ALA A 359 21.71 20.72 -2.68
N LEU A 360 22.52 21.17 -3.63
CA LEU A 360 22.53 22.56 -4.12
C LEU A 360 21.34 22.86 -5.02
N SER A 361 20.86 21.91 -5.83
CA SER A 361 19.67 22.06 -6.65
C SER A 361 18.43 22.04 -5.79
N ASN A 362 18.31 21.21 -4.77
CA ASN A 362 17.19 21.28 -3.82
C ASN A 362 17.21 22.58 -3.02
N ARG A 363 18.39 23.10 -2.70
CA ARG A 363 18.55 24.40 -2.01
C ARG A 363 18.35 25.61 -2.95
N GLN A 364 18.69 25.49 -4.23
CA GLN A 364 18.43 26.49 -5.27
C GLN A 364 17.00 26.43 -5.80
N LEU A 365 16.37 25.26 -5.86
CA LEU A 365 14.96 25.04 -6.20
C LEU A 365 14.07 25.58 -5.08
N ALA A 366 14.44 25.34 -3.81
CA ALA A 366 13.80 26.00 -2.67
C ALA A 366 13.93 27.54 -2.70
N LYS A 367 15.01 28.08 -3.30
CA LYS A 367 15.21 29.52 -3.52
C LYS A 367 14.58 30.05 -4.83
N ALA A 368 14.46 29.23 -5.87
CA ALA A 368 13.94 29.58 -7.20
C ALA A 368 12.41 29.48 -7.25
N ILE A 369 11.80 28.58 -6.48
CA ILE A 369 10.35 28.52 -6.22
C ILE A 369 9.89 29.80 -5.49
N GLN A 370 10.78 30.44 -4.72
CA GLN A 370 10.53 31.76 -4.13
C GLN A 370 10.81 32.93 -5.11
N GLY A 371 11.36 32.68 -6.30
CA GLY A 371 12.06 33.69 -7.09
C GLY A 371 11.51 34.03 -8.48
N MET A 372 11.07 33.07 -9.32
CA MET A 372 10.85 33.39 -10.75
C MET A 372 9.73 32.58 -11.41
N GLY A 373 8.65 33.27 -11.80
CA GLY A 373 7.77 32.83 -12.87
C GLY A 373 8.46 33.00 -14.23
N MET A 374 8.21 32.10 -15.19
CA MET A 374 8.64 32.31 -16.57
C MET A 374 7.93 31.42 -17.60
N ALA A 375 7.99 31.92 -18.84
CA ALA A 375 7.17 31.71 -20.03
C ALA A 375 7.57 30.50 -20.92
N PRO A 376 6.77 30.13 -21.94
CA PRO A 376 6.86 28.85 -22.64
C PRO A 376 7.81 28.87 -23.86
N ALA A 377 8.36 27.69 -24.18
CA ALA A 377 9.18 27.45 -25.37
C ALA A 377 8.35 26.93 -26.55
N THR A 378 8.78 27.34 -27.74
CA THR A 378 8.14 27.30 -29.06
C THR A 378 8.03 25.92 -29.72
N THR A 379 7.02 25.84 -30.58
CA THR A 379 6.57 24.73 -31.42
C THR A 379 7.52 24.35 -32.56
N CYS A 380 7.36 23.12 -33.06
CA CYS A 380 7.79 22.73 -34.41
C CYS A 380 6.61 22.06 -35.11
N ASP A 381 6.15 22.69 -36.19
CA ASP A 381 5.06 22.25 -37.06
C ASP A 381 5.45 21.08 -37.96
N GLY A 382 4.46 20.24 -38.26
CA GLY A 382 4.48 19.26 -39.36
C GLY A 382 3.05 19.05 -39.88
N THR A 383 2.77 19.62 -41.05
CA THR A 383 1.47 19.63 -41.74
C THR A 383 1.21 18.35 -42.56
N ALA A 384 -0.01 17.82 -42.41
CA ALA A 384 -0.99 17.25 -43.37
C ALA A 384 -0.50 16.32 -44.54
N ALA A 385 -1.21 15.30 -45.04
CA ALA A 385 -2.63 14.92 -45.04
C ALA A 385 -2.77 13.45 -45.50
N GLY A 386 -3.94 12.83 -45.29
CA GLY A 386 -4.31 11.56 -45.93
C GLY A 386 -5.56 10.91 -45.34
N ASP A 387 -6.72 11.23 -45.91
CA ASP A 387 -8.08 10.76 -45.65
C ASP A 387 -8.26 9.23 -45.77
N GLY A 388 -9.03 8.67 -44.83
CA GLY A 388 -9.57 7.32 -44.87
C GLY A 388 -9.39 6.55 -43.56
N SER A 389 -10.07 6.92 -42.48
CA SER A 389 -10.08 6.10 -41.26
C SER A 389 -11.49 5.78 -40.77
N ILE A 390 -11.69 4.48 -40.54
CA ILE A 390 -12.65 3.94 -39.59
C ILE A 390 -12.57 4.83 -38.35
N GLN A 391 -13.66 5.52 -38.00
CA GLN A 391 -13.66 6.45 -36.87
C GLN A 391 -13.34 5.64 -35.61
N GLU A 392 -12.12 5.77 -35.10
CA GLU A 392 -11.71 5.07 -33.89
C GLU A 392 -12.66 5.48 -32.75
N PRO A 393 -13.11 4.52 -31.92
CA PRO A 393 -14.03 4.83 -30.84
C PRO A 393 -13.39 5.88 -29.91
N LEU A 394 -14.17 6.90 -29.54
CA LEU A 394 -13.76 7.96 -28.62
C LEU A 394 -13.14 7.35 -27.35
N ARG A 395 -11.93 7.77 -26.99
CA ARG A 395 -11.19 7.27 -25.82
C ARG A 395 -11.39 8.19 -24.62
N ILE A 396 -12.10 7.70 -23.61
CA ILE A 396 -12.35 8.41 -22.36
C ILE A 396 -11.58 7.73 -21.24
N ALA A 397 -10.67 8.48 -20.61
CA ALA A 397 -9.90 8.00 -19.47
C ALA A 397 -10.41 8.60 -18.17
N LEU A 398 -10.67 7.75 -17.17
CA LEU A 398 -11.21 8.12 -15.88
C LEU A 398 -10.21 7.74 -14.78
N LEU A 399 -9.70 8.76 -14.09
CA LEU A 399 -8.72 8.67 -13.01
C LEU A 399 -9.42 8.89 -11.66
N PRO A 400 -9.53 7.86 -10.80
CA PRO A 400 -9.93 8.06 -9.41
C PRO A 400 -8.77 8.57 -8.55
N LYS A 401 -9.06 9.01 -7.31
CA LYS A 401 -8.00 9.23 -6.31
C LYS A 401 -7.28 7.93 -5.98
N THR A 402 -8.03 6.85 -5.80
CA THR A 402 -7.51 5.49 -5.58
C THR A 402 -8.42 4.48 -6.26
N LYS A 403 -7.86 3.52 -6.99
CA LYS A 403 -8.67 2.54 -7.73
C LYS A 403 -9.22 1.40 -6.88
N THR A 404 -8.80 1.32 -5.62
CA THR A 404 -9.14 0.28 -4.65
C THR A 404 -10.19 0.72 -3.64
N ASP A 405 -10.52 2.02 -3.56
CA ASP A 405 -11.55 2.50 -2.64
C ASP A 405 -12.95 2.08 -3.15
N PRO A 406 -13.79 1.46 -2.30
CA PRO A 406 -15.13 1.05 -2.68
C PRO A 406 -16.00 2.17 -3.27
N TYR A 407 -15.81 3.42 -2.83
CA TYR A 407 -16.47 4.59 -3.41
C TYR A 407 -16.15 4.74 -4.91
N PHE A 408 -14.87 4.66 -5.28
CA PHE A 408 -14.43 4.77 -6.67
C PHE A 408 -14.77 3.52 -7.48
N VAL A 409 -14.79 2.34 -6.86
CA VAL A 409 -15.26 1.11 -7.49
C VAL A 409 -16.74 1.23 -7.89
N SER A 410 -17.59 1.75 -7.00
CA SER A 410 -19.00 2.01 -7.33
C SER A 410 -19.16 3.05 -8.46
N CYS A 411 -18.37 4.13 -8.44
CA CYS A 411 -18.34 5.09 -9.54
C CYS A 411 -17.95 4.42 -10.86
N LYS A 412 -16.97 3.51 -10.85
CA LYS A 412 -16.56 2.77 -12.04
C LYS A 412 -17.70 1.94 -12.64
N GLU A 413 -18.55 1.31 -11.83
CA GLU A 413 -19.69 0.54 -12.33
C GLU A 413 -20.64 1.42 -13.17
N GLY A 414 -20.93 2.62 -12.70
CA GLY A 414 -21.71 3.61 -13.44
C GLY A 414 -21.01 4.10 -14.70
N ALA A 415 -19.70 4.35 -14.61
CA ALA A 415 -18.88 4.75 -15.75
C ALA A 415 -18.80 3.67 -16.83
N ASP A 416 -18.65 2.39 -16.47
CA ASP A 416 -18.65 1.25 -17.38
C ASP A 416 -20.01 1.12 -18.10
N ALA A 417 -21.11 1.30 -17.37
CA ALA A 417 -22.46 1.27 -17.94
C ALA A 417 -22.66 2.39 -18.98
N ALA A 418 -22.27 3.63 -18.65
CA ALA A 418 -22.29 4.75 -19.57
C ALA A 418 -21.37 4.53 -20.78
N ALA A 419 -20.18 3.99 -20.57
CA ALA A 419 -19.23 3.72 -21.64
C ALA A 419 -19.78 2.72 -22.66
N LYS A 420 -20.42 1.66 -22.17
CA LYS A 420 -21.09 0.65 -22.98
C LYS A 420 -22.30 1.22 -23.73
N GLU A 421 -23.10 2.06 -23.07
CA GLU A 421 -24.24 2.75 -23.69
C GLU A 421 -23.79 3.68 -24.83
N LEU A 422 -22.69 4.39 -24.65
CA LEU A 422 -22.20 5.41 -25.56
C LEU A 422 -21.26 4.90 -26.65
N GLY A 423 -20.82 3.64 -26.58
CA GLY A 423 -19.92 3.00 -27.53
C GLY A 423 -18.50 3.58 -27.53
N VAL A 424 -17.98 4.00 -26.37
CA VAL A 424 -16.66 4.63 -26.21
C VAL A 424 -15.62 3.63 -25.72
N GLU A 425 -14.34 3.81 -26.09
CA GLU A 425 -13.23 3.07 -25.46
C GLU A 425 -12.97 3.69 -24.08
N PHE A 426 -13.20 2.92 -23.02
CA PHE A 426 -13.08 3.39 -21.65
C PHE A 426 -11.79 2.90 -21.00
N LEU A 427 -11.03 3.82 -20.42
CA LEU A 427 -9.82 3.54 -19.67
C LEU A 427 -10.05 3.91 -18.21
N TRP A 428 -9.79 2.96 -17.32
CA TRP A 428 -9.82 3.16 -15.87
C TRP A 428 -8.47 2.78 -15.28
N ASP A 429 -7.75 3.75 -14.72
CA ASP A 429 -6.56 3.49 -13.93
C ASP A 429 -6.34 4.61 -12.92
N GLY A 430 -5.69 4.26 -11.81
CA GLY A 430 -5.40 5.14 -10.70
C GLY A 430 -4.44 4.47 -9.71
N PRO A 431 -3.89 5.22 -8.75
CA PRO A 431 -3.01 4.65 -7.76
C PRO A 431 -3.79 3.72 -6.80
N THR A 432 -3.08 2.83 -6.11
CA THR A 432 -3.69 1.89 -5.13
C THR A 432 -3.80 2.48 -3.72
N LYS A 433 -3.24 3.66 -3.50
CA LYS A 433 -3.23 4.46 -2.27
C LYS A 433 -3.11 5.96 -2.66
N GLY A 434 -3.29 6.87 -1.72
CA GLY A 434 -3.08 8.31 -1.99
C GLY A 434 -1.66 8.59 -2.47
N ASP A 435 -1.49 8.87 -3.76
CA ASP A 435 -0.21 9.10 -4.42
C ASP A 435 -0.36 10.10 -5.59
N PRO A 436 -0.13 11.41 -5.35
CA PRO A 436 -0.25 12.44 -6.38
C PRO A 436 0.75 12.28 -7.53
N GLU A 437 1.96 11.80 -7.26
CA GLU A 437 2.98 11.57 -8.29
C GLU A 437 2.53 10.47 -9.25
N LYS A 438 1.92 9.41 -8.71
CA LYS A 438 1.37 8.35 -9.54
C LYS A 438 0.20 8.81 -10.40
N GLN A 439 -0.63 9.75 -9.92
CA GLN A 439 -1.66 10.38 -10.75
C GLN A 439 -1.01 11.10 -11.95
N ASN A 440 0.10 11.80 -11.75
CA ASN A 440 0.84 12.45 -12.83
C ASN A 440 1.37 11.46 -13.87
N GLU A 441 1.99 10.36 -13.43
CA GLU A 441 2.49 9.31 -14.32
C GLU A 441 1.38 8.72 -15.20
N ILE A 442 0.20 8.48 -14.63
CA ILE A 442 -0.95 7.90 -15.35
C ILE A 442 -1.47 8.88 -16.39
N VAL A 443 -1.61 10.17 -16.05
CA VAL A 443 -2.02 11.21 -17.01
C VAL A 443 -0.99 11.34 -18.14
N GLU A 444 0.31 11.31 -17.85
CA GLU A 444 1.37 11.31 -18.89
C GLU A 444 1.28 10.09 -19.82
N ALA A 445 0.99 8.92 -19.27
CA ALA A 445 0.80 7.71 -20.06
C ALA A 445 -0.41 7.82 -21.00
N TRP A 446 -1.52 8.41 -20.54
CA TRP A 446 -2.71 8.63 -21.38
C TRP A 446 -2.52 9.73 -22.41
N ILE A 447 -1.81 10.80 -22.06
CA ILE A 447 -1.35 11.80 -23.03
C ILE A 447 -0.55 11.12 -24.16
N THR A 448 0.34 10.20 -23.80
CA THR A 448 1.18 9.46 -24.76
C THR A 448 0.35 8.47 -25.59
N LYS A 449 -0.65 7.82 -24.99
CA LYS A 449 -1.60 6.94 -25.69
C LYS A 449 -2.54 7.72 -26.63
N GLY A 450 -2.64 9.03 -26.46
CA GLY A 450 -3.46 9.92 -27.29
C GLY A 450 -4.95 9.86 -26.96
N VAL A 451 -5.33 9.70 -25.69
CA VAL A 451 -6.75 9.71 -25.30
C VAL A 451 -7.42 11.04 -25.66
N ASP A 452 -8.73 11.02 -25.90
CA ASP A 452 -9.48 12.20 -26.34
C ASP A 452 -10.01 13.03 -25.16
N VAL A 453 -10.34 12.36 -24.06
CA VAL A 453 -10.86 12.99 -22.83
C VAL A 453 -10.22 12.37 -21.59
N ILE A 454 -9.78 13.21 -20.66
CA ILE A 454 -9.32 12.81 -19.32
C ILE A 454 -10.27 13.38 -18.28
N CYS A 455 -10.75 12.52 -17.39
CA CYS A 455 -11.59 12.87 -16.26
C CYS A 455 -10.85 12.52 -14.97
N ALA A 456 -10.39 13.51 -14.21
CA ALA A 456 -9.55 13.30 -13.03
C ALA A 456 -10.24 13.65 -11.70
N SER A 457 -10.24 12.71 -10.76
CA SER A 457 -10.55 12.98 -9.35
C SER A 457 -9.23 13.25 -8.63
N VAL A 458 -9.06 14.51 -8.23
CA VAL A 458 -7.76 15.07 -7.85
C VAL A 458 -7.44 14.82 -6.39
N LEU A 459 -6.28 14.21 -6.13
CA LEU A 459 -5.74 14.11 -4.76
C LEU A 459 -5.23 15.47 -4.28
N ASN A 460 -4.37 16.10 -5.07
CA ASN A 460 -3.69 17.35 -4.73
C ASN A 460 -3.70 18.30 -5.95
N ARG A 461 -4.25 19.52 -5.77
CA ARG A 461 -4.44 20.51 -6.84
C ARG A 461 -3.11 20.93 -7.45
N ASP A 462 -2.18 21.37 -6.61
CA ASP A 462 -0.90 21.92 -7.04
C ASP A 462 -0.03 20.87 -7.76
N ALA A 463 -0.11 19.61 -7.33
CA ALA A 463 0.68 18.53 -7.90
C ALA A 463 0.23 18.09 -9.30
N ILE A 464 -1.08 18.12 -9.59
CA ILE A 464 -1.63 17.57 -10.85
C ILE A 464 -1.85 18.63 -11.94
N ASP A 465 -1.98 19.89 -11.55
CA ASP A 465 -2.29 21.02 -12.43
C ASP A 465 -1.39 21.08 -13.68
N GLY A 466 -0.08 20.89 -13.50
CA GLY A 466 0.90 20.98 -14.58
C GLY A 466 0.66 19.94 -15.69
N VAL A 467 0.36 18.69 -15.31
CA VAL A 467 0.12 17.61 -16.28
C VAL A 467 -1.25 17.75 -16.95
N LEU A 468 -2.26 18.25 -16.23
CA LEU A 468 -3.59 18.50 -16.81
C LEU A 468 -3.54 19.65 -17.84
N LYS A 469 -2.83 20.74 -17.55
CA LYS A 469 -2.59 21.83 -18.51
C LYS A 469 -1.82 21.34 -19.75
N LYS A 470 -0.87 20.43 -19.56
CA LYS A 470 -0.15 19.75 -20.66
C LYS A 470 -1.07 18.88 -21.51
N ALA A 471 -2.03 18.16 -20.91
CA ALA A 471 -3.03 17.41 -21.67
C ALA A 471 -3.89 18.36 -22.53
N ARG A 472 -4.36 19.47 -21.95
CA ARG A 472 -5.15 20.49 -22.66
C ARG A 472 -4.39 21.11 -23.83
N SER A 473 -3.10 21.42 -23.67
CA SER A 473 -2.28 21.98 -24.75
C SER A 473 -2.07 21.03 -25.93
N LYS A 474 -2.28 19.72 -25.71
CA LYS A 474 -2.29 18.68 -26.76
C LYS A 474 -3.68 18.43 -27.37
N GLY A 475 -4.67 19.24 -27.03
CA GLY A 475 -6.03 19.13 -27.55
C GLY A 475 -6.92 18.13 -26.81
N ILE A 476 -6.42 17.49 -25.75
CA ILE A 476 -7.21 16.56 -24.93
C ILE A 476 -8.20 17.37 -24.08
N LYS A 477 -9.48 16.98 -24.07
CA LYS A 477 -10.46 17.58 -23.15
C LYS A 477 -10.18 17.11 -21.73
N VAL A 478 -10.12 18.03 -20.78
CA VAL A 478 -9.83 17.70 -19.38
C VAL A 478 -11.02 18.09 -18.53
N LEU A 479 -11.63 17.11 -17.88
CA LEU A 479 -12.64 17.32 -16.87
C LEU A 479 -12.07 16.84 -15.53
N THR A 480 -12.61 17.38 -14.45
CA THR A 480 -12.41 16.83 -13.11
C THR A 480 -13.72 16.32 -12.57
N TRP A 481 -13.67 15.38 -11.62
CA TRP A 481 -14.87 14.80 -11.03
C TRP A 481 -14.60 14.40 -9.59
N ASP A 482 -15.60 14.44 -8.70
CA ASP A 482 -15.50 14.15 -7.26
C ASP A 482 -14.60 15.09 -6.42
N ALA A 483 -13.37 15.34 -6.89
CA ALA A 483 -12.40 16.24 -6.30
C ALA A 483 -11.72 17.06 -7.40
N ASP A 484 -11.64 18.37 -7.18
CA ASP A 484 -11.32 19.32 -8.23
C ASP A 484 -9.83 19.69 -8.31
N ALA A 485 -9.37 20.04 -9.52
CA ALA A 485 -8.12 20.76 -9.79
C ALA A 485 -8.35 22.28 -9.66
N ASN A 486 -7.33 23.09 -9.97
CA ASN A 486 -7.58 24.51 -10.18
C ASN A 486 -8.37 24.73 -11.49
N GLU A 487 -9.20 25.79 -11.52
CA GLU A 487 -10.11 26.04 -12.65
C GLU A 487 -9.39 26.20 -13.99
N ASP A 488 -8.17 26.74 -13.99
CA ASP A 488 -7.38 26.93 -15.20
C ASP A 488 -6.73 25.62 -15.72
N ALA A 489 -6.72 24.55 -14.91
CA ALA A 489 -6.18 23.25 -15.27
C ALA A 489 -7.19 22.33 -15.98
N ARG A 490 -8.48 22.67 -15.95
CA ARG A 490 -9.57 21.83 -16.47
C ARG A 490 -10.55 22.63 -17.33
N ASP A 491 -11.45 21.95 -18.01
CA ASP A 491 -12.55 22.53 -18.78
C ASP A 491 -13.86 22.58 -17.95
N LEU A 492 -14.21 21.50 -17.23
CA LEU A 492 -15.44 21.39 -16.42
C LEU A 492 -15.25 20.53 -15.15
N PHE A 493 -16.02 20.81 -14.10
CA PHE A 493 -16.16 19.98 -12.90
C PHE A 493 -17.41 19.11 -12.97
N ILE A 494 -17.29 17.82 -12.72
CA ILE A 494 -18.44 16.96 -12.44
C ILE A 494 -18.55 16.81 -10.93
N ASN A 495 -19.47 17.59 -10.38
CA ASN A 495 -19.62 17.79 -8.95
C ASN A 495 -20.82 17.00 -8.41
N GLN A 496 -20.62 16.26 -7.33
CA GLN A 496 -21.66 15.53 -6.64
C GLN A 496 -22.75 16.43 -6.06
N ALA A 497 -22.33 17.55 -5.47
CA ALA A 497 -23.11 18.53 -4.72
C ALA A 497 -22.19 19.69 -4.34
N THR A 498 -22.73 20.88 -4.13
CA THR A 498 -21.90 22.03 -3.73
C THR A 498 -21.14 21.75 -2.42
N SER A 499 -19.88 22.20 -2.35
CA SER A 499 -19.04 22.03 -1.15
C SER A 499 -19.70 22.63 0.10
N GLU A 500 -20.36 23.77 -0.06
CA GLU A 500 -21.20 24.37 0.98
C GLU A 500 -22.36 23.46 1.37
N GLY A 501 -23.08 22.88 0.40
CA GLY A 501 -24.19 21.97 0.67
C GLY A 501 -23.75 20.72 1.44
N ILE A 502 -22.62 20.12 1.07
CA ILE A 502 -22.03 18.97 1.77
C ILE A 502 -21.63 19.36 3.20
N GLY A 503 -20.86 20.44 3.35
CA GLY A 503 -20.38 20.89 4.65
C GLY A 503 -21.51 21.30 5.60
N ASN A 504 -22.52 21.99 5.07
CA ASN A 504 -23.70 22.38 5.84
C ASN A 504 -24.53 21.17 6.28
N THR A 505 -24.71 20.18 5.40
CA THR A 505 -25.46 18.95 5.72
C THR A 505 -24.76 18.14 6.80
N LEU A 506 -23.44 17.95 6.68
CA LEU A 506 -22.62 17.28 7.72
C LEU A 506 -22.70 18.00 9.06
N ALA A 507 -22.61 19.33 9.04
CA ALA A 507 -22.64 20.13 10.25
C ALA A 507 -24.02 20.08 10.94
N ASP A 508 -25.09 20.29 10.16
CA ASP A 508 -26.46 20.25 10.64
C ASP A 508 -26.83 18.86 11.20
N GLU A 509 -26.42 17.78 10.52
CA GLU A 509 -26.70 16.41 10.96
C GLU A 509 -25.97 16.05 12.25
N LEU A 510 -24.66 16.30 12.35
CA LEU A 510 -23.92 16.01 13.58
C LEU A 510 -24.46 16.84 14.76
N ALA A 511 -24.75 18.11 14.54
CA ALA A 511 -25.33 18.97 15.58
C ALA A 511 -26.67 18.41 16.06
N ALA A 512 -27.57 18.02 15.15
CA ALA A 512 -28.84 17.41 15.51
C ALA A 512 -28.66 16.13 16.35
N LEU A 513 -27.76 15.23 15.93
CA LEU A 513 -27.44 14.00 16.67
C LEU A 513 -26.90 14.28 18.08
N CYS A 514 -26.10 15.34 18.22
CA CYS A 514 -25.52 15.78 19.48
C CYS A 514 -26.41 16.74 20.27
N SER A 515 -27.69 16.92 19.90
CA SER A 515 -28.58 17.90 20.56
C SER A 515 -27.97 19.32 20.63
N GLU A 516 -27.29 19.71 19.54
CA GLU A 516 -26.68 21.02 19.28
C GLU A 516 -25.63 21.46 20.31
N SER A 517 -25.03 20.53 21.06
CA SER A 517 -24.04 20.86 22.09
C SER A 517 -23.10 19.70 22.40
N GLY A 518 -21.82 20.00 22.55
CA GLY A 518 -20.82 19.07 23.06
C GLY A 518 -19.55 18.99 22.20
N PRO A 519 -18.50 18.34 22.74
CA PRO A 519 -17.24 18.17 22.04
C PRO A 519 -17.35 17.14 20.92
N TYR A 520 -16.76 17.45 19.77
CA TYR A 520 -16.63 16.54 18.64
C TYR A 520 -15.26 16.61 17.98
N VAL A 521 -14.95 15.59 17.18
CA VAL A 521 -13.73 15.51 16.37
C VAL A 521 -14.07 15.23 14.92
N ILE A 522 -13.18 15.61 14.01
CA ILE A 522 -13.26 15.27 12.59
C ILE A 522 -12.17 14.25 12.25
N ILE A 523 -12.51 13.19 11.53
CA ILE A 523 -11.56 12.23 10.97
C ILE A 523 -11.62 12.33 9.44
N SER A 524 -10.60 12.92 8.84
CA SER A 524 -10.45 13.12 7.38
C SER A 524 -9.58 12.03 6.76
N ALA A 525 -9.41 12.03 5.42
CA ALA A 525 -8.40 11.24 4.73
C ALA A 525 -7.01 11.88 4.86
N GLY A 526 -6.48 12.51 3.82
CA GLY A 526 -5.16 13.15 3.82
C GLY A 526 -5.22 14.64 4.12
N THR A 527 -4.08 15.21 4.52
CA THR A 527 -3.94 16.66 4.80
C THR A 527 -4.01 17.54 3.55
N THR A 528 -3.81 16.96 2.37
CA THR A 528 -3.80 17.69 1.09
C THR A 528 -5.01 17.38 0.21
N ASP A 529 -5.95 16.57 0.71
CA ASP A 529 -7.17 16.19 -0.02
C ASP A 529 -8.06 17.40 -0.29
N ALA A 530 -8.11 17.79 -1.56
CA ALA A 530 -8.73 19.03 -2.00
C ALA A 530 -10.19 19.21 -1.55
N ASN A 531 -11.04 18.22 -1.80
CA ASN A 531 -12.47 18.29 -1.50
C ASN A 531 -12.77 18.27 0.01
N GLN A 532 -12.09 17.43 0.79
CA GLN A 532 -12.30 17.32 2.22
C GLN A 532 -11.88 18.59 2.96
N ASN A 533 -10.75 19.17 2.57
CA ASN A 533 -10.29 20.44 3.13
C ASN A 533 -11.30 21.56 2.85
N GLU A 534 -11.88 21.58 1.64
CA GLU A 534 -12.93 22.53 1.28
C GLU A 534 -14.21 22.31 2.11
N TRP A 535 -14.66 21.08 2.30
CA TRP A 535 -15.81 20.76 3.15
C TRP A 535 -15.57 21.17 4.61
N ILE A 536 -14.37 20.95 5.15
CA ILE A 536 -14.01 21.35 6.53
C ILE A 536 -14.17 22.88 6.72
N VAL A 537 -13.84 23.69 5.72
CA VAL A 537 -14.02 25.15 5.78
C VAL A 537 -15.50 25.49 6.00
N PHE A 538 -16.39 24.90 5.19
CA PHE A 538 -17.83 25.12 5.32
C PHE A 538 -18.42 24.51 6.60
N ILE A 539 -17.96 23.34 7.03
CA ILE A 539 -18.36 22.73 8.32
C ILE A 539 -18.03 23.68 9.48
N LYS A 540 -16.82 24.22 9.52
CA LYS A 540 -16.39 25.17 10.57
C LYS A 540 -17.23 26.45 10.54
N ALA A 541 -17.45 27.01 9.36
CA ALA A 541 -18.27 28.22 9.21
C ALA A 541 -19.72 27.98 9.70
N ARG A 542 -20.34 26.87 9.28
CA ARG A 542 -21.71 26.51 9.68
C ARG A 542 -21.83 26.23 11.18
N MET A 543 -20.87 25.53 11.75
CA MET A 543 -20.83 25.25 13.19
C MET A 543 -20.69 26.53 14.02
N ALA A 544 -19.81 27.45 13.61
CA ALA A 544 -19.63 28.73 14.30
C ALA A 544 -20.88 29.63 14.24
N ASP A 545 -21.55 29.65 13.08
CA ASP A 545 -22.74 30.48 12.86
C ASP A 545 -23.99 29.94 13.59
N LYS A 546 -24.30 28.64 13.43
CA LYS A 546 -25.58 28.07 13.86
C LYS A 546 -25.50 27.25 15.16
N TYR A 547 -24.35 26.67 15.48
CA TYR A 547 -24.18 25.75 16.62
C TYR A 547 -22.98 26.12 17.49
N PRO A 548 -22.92 27.32 18.10
CA PRO A 548 -21.76 27.79 18.85
C PRO A 548 -21.43 26.97 20.11
N LYS A 549 -22.31 26.03 20.50
CA LYS A 549 -22.09 25.08 21.61
C LYS A 549 -21.46 23.75 21.16
N MET A 550 -21.30 23.53 19.86
CA MET A 550 -20.56 22.40 19.30
C MET A 550 -19.07 22.77 19.28
N ASP A 551 -18.27 22.01 20.03
CA ASP A 551 -16.86 22.32 20.24
C ASP A 551 -15.97 21.36 19.43
N LEU A 552 -15.33 21.87 18.38
CA LEU A 552 -14.39 21.08 17.57
C LEU A 552 -13.07 20.96 18.33
N LEU A 553 -12.82 19.78 18.89
CA LEU A 553 -11.61 19.53 19.66
C LEU A 553 -10.39 19.34 18.76
N GLU A 554 -10.54 18.54 17.71
CA GLU A 554 -9.40 18.14 16.88
C GLU A 554 -9.79 17.59 15.52
N ILE A 555 -8.89 17.74 14.54
CA ILE A 555 -8.96 17.09 13.23
C ILE A 555 -7.85 16.04 13.16
N ARG A 556 -8.21 14.83 12.74
CA ARG A 556 -7.30 13.71 12.51
C ARG A 556 -7.38 13.22 11.08
N TYR A 557 -6.30 12.57 10.64
CA TYR A 557 -6.11 12.15 9.27
C TYR A 557 -5.89 10.65 9.24
N SER A 558 -6.72 9.97 8.47
CA SER A 558 -6.69 8.52 8.28
C SER A 558 -5.95 8.11 7.02
N GLU A 559 -5.52 9.07 6.19
CA GLU A 559 -4.92 8.84 4.87
C GLU A 559 -5.81 8.01 3.93
N GLY A 560 -7.14 8.05 4.15
CA GLY A 560 -8.10 7.25 3.39
C GLY A 560 -8.09 5.77 3.77
N GLU A 561 -7.49 5.41 4.91
CA GLU A 561 -7.38 4.03 5.37
C GLU A 561 -8.29 3.76 6.57
N ARG A 562 -9.11 2.70 6.45
CA ARG A 562 -10.04 2.26 7.50
C ARG A 562 -9.34 1.97 8.84
N ASP A 563 -8.19 1.28 8.80
CA ASP A 563 -7.46 0.89 10.01
C ASP A 563 -6.90 2.09 10.77
N LYS A 564 -6.42 3.10 10.04
CA LYS A 564 -5.95 4.35 10.61
C LYS A 564 -7.12 5.14 11.21
N ALA A 565 -8.26 5.21 10.53
CA ALA A 565 -9.46 5.85 11.09
C ALA A 565 -9.93 5.17 12.39
N MET A 566 -9.89 3.83 12.45
CA MET A 566 -10.15 3.07 13.68
C MET A 566 -9.16 3.42 14.79
N THR A 567 -7.86 3.47 14.46
CA THR A 567 -6.79 3.81 15.41
C THR A 567 -6.96 5.23 15.94
N GLU A 568 -7.18 6.20 15.05
CA GLU A 568 -7.41 7.59 15.43
C GLU A 568 -8.67 7.76 16.27
N THR A 569 -9.73 7.03 15.95
CA THR A 569 -10.94 7.00 16.80
C THR A 569 -10.60 6.58 18.23
N ARG A 570 -9.89 5.46 18.40
CA ARG A 570 -9.46 4.99 19.73
C ARG A 570 -8.55 5.99 20.44
N ASN A 571 -7.65 6.65 19.71
CA ASN A 571 -6.82 7.72 20.26
C ASN A 571 -7.67 8.89 20.78
N MET A 572 -8.69 9.30 20.02
CA MET A 572 -9.60 10.38 20.41
C MET A 572 -10.45 10.01 21.62
N LEU A 573 -10.94 8.77 21.70
CA LEU A 573 -11.67 8.29 22.87
C LEU A 573 -10.83 8.31 24.15
N ASN A 574 -9.56 7.89 24.05
CA ASN A 574 -8.64 7.90 25.18
C ASN A 574 -8.30 9.33 25.62
N LYS A 575 -8.07 10.22 24.66
CA LYS A 575 -7.70 11.62 24.92
C LYS A 575 -8.87 12.46 25.43
N TYR A 576 -10.08 12.17 24.94
CA TYR A 576 -11.29 12.94 25.23
C TYR A 576 -12.42 12.03 25.76
N PRO A 577 -12.41 11.68 27.07
CA PRO A 577 -13.41 10.78 27.64
C PRO A 577 -14.86 11.28 27.51
N LYS A 578 -15.05 12.61 27.45
CA LYS A 578 -16.35 13.30 27.31
C LYS A 578 -16.76 13.56 25.85
N LEU A 579 -16.04 13.00 24.87
CA LEU A 579 -16.37 13.14 23.45
C LEU A 579 -17.82 12.73 23.20
N LYS A 580 -18.56 13.54 22.43
CA LYS A 580 -19.99 13.32 22.15
C LYS A 580 -20.25 12.96 20.69
N GLY A 581 -19.42 13.45 19.77
CA GLY A 581 -19.60 13.24 18.33
C GLY A 581 -18.30 12.98 17.59
N ILE A 582 -18.39 12.21 16.50
CA ILE A 582 -17.33 12.00 15.51
C ILE A 582 -17.93 12.30 14.13
N MET A 583 -17.22 13.11 13.35
CA MET A 583 -17.53 13.33 11.93
C MET A 583 -16.42 12.73 11.07
N ALA A 584 -16.69 11.62 10.40
CA ALA A 584 -15.71 10.97 9.53
C ALA A 584 -15.95 11.35 8.06
N ILE A 585 -15.07 12.15 7.47
CA ILE A 585 -15.28 12.78 6.15
C ILE A 585 -14.50 12.09 5.03
N ALA A 586 -14.47 10.76 5.05
CA ALA A 586 -13.95 9.92 3.97
C ALA A 586 -14.61 8.55 4.00
N ALA A 587 -14.86 7.95 2.83
CA ALA A 587 -15.63 6.71 2.74
C ALA A 587 -15.07 5.56 3.59
N PRO A 588 -13.76 5.29 3.61
CA PRO A 588 -13.19 4.27 4.50
C PRO A 588 -13.14 4.70 5.99
N ALA A 589 -13.18 6.01 6.27
CA ALA A 589 -13.04 6.53 7.62
C ALA A 589 -14.28 6.31 8.49
N VAL A 590 -15.49 6.36 7.90
CA VAL A 590 -16.74 6.12 8.64
C VAL A 590 -16.81 4.71 9.24
N PRO A 591 -16.69 3.60 8.47
CA PRO A 591 -16.69 2.26 9.04
C PRO A 591 -15.46 1.97 9.91
N GLY A 592 -14.34 2.68 9.69
CA GLY A 592 -13.17 2.63 10.57
C GLY A 592 -13.47 3.23 11.94
N ALA A 593 -14.11 4.40 11.97
CA ALA A 593 -14.54 5.04 13.21
C ALA A 593 -15.60 4.22 13.95
N ALA A 594 -16.57 3.65 13.22
CA ALA A 594 -17.58 2.77 13.78
C ALA A 594 -16.95 1.53 14.44
N GLU A 595 -15.96 0.91 13.79
CA GLU A 595 -15.21 -0.21 14.36
C GLU A 595 -14.43 0.20 15.62
N GLY A 596 -13.85 1.41 15.63
CA GLY A 596 -13.18 1.97 16.80
C GLY A 596 -14.13 2.15 17.99
N LEU A 597 -15.33 2.68 17.75
CA LEU A 597 -16.39 2.80 18.77
C LEU A 597 -16.87 1.44 19.27
N LYS A 598 -17.06 0.48 18.36
CA LYS A 598 -17.48 -0.89 18.67
C LYS A 598 -16.48 -1.60 19.57
N GLN A 599 -15.19 -1.53 19.26
CA GLN A 599 -14.13 -2.13 20.09
C GLN A 599 -14.01 -1.46 21.46
N ALA A 600 -14.34 -0.17 21.56
CA ALA A 600 -14.34 0.57 22.81
C ALA A 600 -15.64 0.39 23.63
N GLY A 601 -16.67 -0.25 23.05
CA GLY A 601 -17.99 -0.36 23.68
C GLY A 601 -18.69 1.00 23.86
N ARG A 602 -18.39 1.99 23.01
CA ARG A 602 -18.88 3.38 23.11
C ARG A 602 -19.93 3.70 22.05
N SER A 603 -21.05 2.97 22.05
CA SER A 603 -22.21 3.26 21.17
C SER A 603 -22.97 4.53 21.59
N ASP A 604 -22.61 5.15 22.71
CA ASP A 604 -23.17 6.42 23.18
C ASP A 604 -22.65 7.64 22.40
N ILE A 605 -21.51 7.51 21.71
CA ILE A 605 -20.93 8.58 20.90
C ILE A 605 -21.56 8.58 19.52
N LYS A 606 -21.99 9.76 19.09
CA LYS A 606 -22.65 9.96 17.79
C LYS A 606 -21.65 9.92 16.65
N LEU A 607 -21.97 9.16 15.60
CA LEU A 607 -21.14 9.04 14.41
C LEU A 607 -21.94 9.38 13.17
N THR A 608 -21.48 10.39 12.45
CA THR A 608 -21.91 10.70 11.08
C THR A 608 -20.71 10.91 10.18
N GLY A 609 -20.92 10.92 8.87
CA GLY A 609 -19.83 11.09 7.93
C GLY A 609 -20.20 10.81 6.48
N LEU A 610 -19.19 10.83 5.62
CA LEU A 610 -19.33 10.54 4.20
C LEU A 610 -18.85 9.12 3.90
N SER A 611 -19.75 8.21 3.58
CA SER A 611 -19.41 6.84 3.15
C SER A 611 -20.53 6.19 2.36
N VAL A 612 -20.20 5.10 1.68
CA VAL A 612 -21.15 4.31 0.88
C VAL A 612 -22.01 3.41 1.78
N PRO A 613 -23.31 3.25 1.47
CA PRO A 613 -24.23 2.36 2.21
C PRO A 613 -23.68 0.94 2.39
N SER A 614 -23.10 0.35 1.36
CA SER A 614 -22.58 -1.03 1.37
C SER A 614 -21.53 -1.29 2.47
N LEU A 615 -20.73 -0.27 2.81
CA LEU A 615 -19.70 -0.38 3.86
C LEU A 615 -20.24 -0.14 5.27
N CYS A 616 -21.36 0.56 5.40
CA CYS A 616 -21.83 1.09 6.68
C CYS A 616 -23.08 0.39 7.22
N LYS A 617 -23.81 -0.35 6.37
CA LYS A 617 -25.09 -0.99 6.69
C LYS A 617 -25.07 -1.79 8.00
N ASP A 618 -24.08 -2.65 8.18
CA ASP A 618 -23.95 -3.48 9.39
C ASP A 618 -23.74 -2.64 10.65
N TYR A 619 -22.97 -1.55 10.55
CA TYR A 619 -22.71 -0.65 11.67
C TYR A 619 -23.89 0.27 11.98
N VAL A 620 -24.68 0.65 10.97
CA VAL A 620 -25.94 1.37 11.15
C VAL A 620 -26.96 0.49 11.86
N HIS A 621 -27.11 -0.77 11.45
CA HIS A 621 -28.01 -1.71 12.12
C HIS A 621 -27.57 -2.05 13.55
N ALA A 622 -26.25 -2.08 13.78
CA ALA A 622 -25.65 -2.27 15.11
C ALA A 622 -25.58 -0.98 15.96
N ASP A 623 -26.18 0.12 15.51
CA ASP A 623 -26.25 1.41 16.22
C ASP A 623 -24.86 2.02 16.58
N PHE A 624 -23.85 1.76 15.75
CA PHE A 624 -22.53 2.39 15.82
C PHE A 624 -22.32 3.51 14.79
N ILE A 625 -23.22 3.64 13.82
CA ILE A 625 -23.31 4.78 12.89
C ILE A 625 -24.75 5.29 12.95
N ASP A 626 -24.95 6.56 13.30
CA ASP A 626 -26.30 7.15 13.37
C ASP A 626 -26.80 7.57 11.99
N SER A 627 -25.89 8.05 11.14
CA SER A 627 -26.20 8.49 9.77
C SER A 627 -24.96 8.46 8.89
N ILE A 628 -25.16 8.30 7.59
CA ILE A 628 -24.15 8.61 6.58
C ILE A 628 -24.74 9.61 5.60
N ILE A 629 -23.92 10.49 5.06
CA ILE A 629 -24.29 11.48 4.06
C ILE A 629 -23.51 11.14 2.80
N LEU A 630 -24.18 11.00 1.66
CA LEU A 630 -23.48 10.79 0.40
C LEU A 630 -24.38 11.23 -0.76
N TRP A 631 -24.21 10.59 -1.90
CA TRP A 631 -24.93 10.75 -3.15
C TRP A 631 -24.86 9.40 -3.87
N ASN A 632 -25.58 9.24 -4.97
CA ASN A 632 -25.48 8.03 -5.75
C ASN A 632 -24.14 8.03 -6.54
N THR A 633 -23.19 7.22 -6.08
CA THR A 633 -21.85 7.09 -6.66
C THR A 633 -21.87 6.47 -8.05
N VAL A 634 -22.79 5.51 -8.27
CA VAL A 634 -23.03 4.94 -9.60
C VAL A 634 -23.51 6.03 -10.57
N ASP A 635 -24.40 6.92 -10.12
CA ASP A 635 -24.87 8.03 -10.96
C ASP A 635 -23.77 9.06 -11.22
N LEU A 636 -22.86 9.30 -10.25
CA LEU A 636 -21.72 10.20 -10.44
C LEU A 636 -20.78 9.71 -11.55
N GLY A 637 -20.41 8.43 -11.52
CA GLY A 637 -19.56 7.84 -12.55
C GLY A 637 -20.24 7.80 -13.92
N TYR A 638 -21.53 7.46 -13.95
CA TYR A 638 -22.35 7.50 -15.16
C TYR A 638 -22.41 8.91 -15.77
N LEU A 639 -22.71 9.92 -14.94
CA LEU A 639 -22.73 11.32 -15.33
C LEU A 639 -21.37 11.77 -15.89
N THR A 640 -20.27 11.35 -15.26
CA THR A 640 -18.92 11.76 -15.66
C THR A 640 -18.61 11.33 -17.09
N VAL A 641 -18.93 10.10 -17.48
CA VAL A 641 -18.67 9.60 -18.85
C VAL A 641 -19.60 10.26 -19.88
N HIS A 642 -20.87 10.47 -19.54
CA HIS A 642 -21.80 11.20 -20.41
C HIS A 642 -21.36 12.67 -20.61
N ALA A 643 -20.94 13.34 -19.54
CA ALA A 643 -20.43 14.70 -19.59
C ALA A 643 -19.12 14.79 -20.37
N ALA A 644 -18.23 13.80 -20.23
CA ALA A 644 -16.99 13.71 -20.99
C ALA A 644 -17.24 13.64 -22.50
N LYS A 645 -18.17 12.80 -22.95
CA LYS A 645 -18.57 12.75 -24.37
C LYS A 645 -19.21 14.06 -24.83
N ALA A 646 -20.13 14.61 -24.05
CA ALA A 646 -20.78 15.88 -24.39
C ALA A 646 -19.80 17.06 -24.45
N ALA A 647 -18.77 17.08 -23.59
CA ALA A 647 -17.68 18.05 -23.63
C ALA A 647 -16.82 17.89 -24.90
N HIS A 648 -16.49 16.66 -25.28
CA HIS A 648 -15.75 16.38 -26.52
C HIS A 648 -16.53 16.80 -27.78
N GLU A 649 -17.84 16.58 -27.80
CA GLU A 649 -18.73 16.98 -28.90
C GLU A 649 -19.06 18.48 -28.92
N GLY A 650 -18.52 19.28 -27.99
CA GLY A 650 -18.78 20.72 -27.89
C GLY A 650 -20.21 21.07 -27.44
N LYS A 651 -20.92 20.13 -26.82
CA LYS A 651 -22.30 20.30 -26.34
C LYS A 651 -22.39 20.86 -24.92
N LEU A 652 -21.28 20.91 -24.17
CA LEU A 652 -21.22 21.54 -22.85
C LEU A 652 -20.56 22.92 -22.92
N SER A 653 -21.11 23.86 -22.14
CA SER A 653 -20.58 25.21 -21.99
C SER A 653 -20.63 25.64 -20.52
N ASN A 654 -19.85 26.65 -20.14
CA ASN A 654 -19.84 27.19 -18.78
C ASN A 654 -21.10 28.00 -18.42
N LYS A 655 -22.07 28.13 -19.33
CA LYS A 655 -23.29 28.89 -19.10
C LYS A 655 -24.30 28.07 -18.28
N ALA A 656 -25.05 28.78 -17.43
CA ALA A 656 -26.17 28.21 -16.69
C ALA A 656 -27.19 27.56 -17.64
N ALA A 657 -27.40 26.26 -17.48
CA ALA A 657 -28.31 25.44 -18.28
C ALA A 657 -28.77 24.23 -17.47
N THR A 658 -29.84 23.59 -17.95
CA THR A 658 -30.30 22.29 -17.45
C THR A 658 -30.26 21.31 -18.60
N LEU A 659 -29.51 20.22 -18.45
CA LEU A 659 -29.23 19.24 -19.50
C LEU A 659 -29.56 17.83 -19.03
N ASP A 660 -29.82 16.96 -20.01
CA ASP A 660 -30.05 15.54 -19.79
C ASP A 660 -28.80 14.74 -20.18
N PHE A 661 -28.46 13.75 -19.36
CA PHE A 661 -27.35 12.83 -19.58
C PHE A 661 -27.86 11.39 -19.46
N GLY A 662 -28.25 10.80 -20.59
CA GLY A 662 -28.81 9.45 -20.63
C GLY A 662 -30.06 9.32 -19.75
N ARG A 663 -30.00 8.43 -18.75
CA ARG A 663 -31.08 8.25 -17.75
C ARG A 663 -31.18 9.37 -16.71
N LEU A 664 -30.14 10.19 -16.54
CA LEU A 664 -30.15 11.32 -15.62
C LEU A 664 -30.80 12.54 -16.30
N LYS A 665 -31.86 13.05 -15.69
CA LYS A 665 -32.68 14.13 -16.24
C LYS A 665 -32.56 15.39 -15.40
N GLY A 666 -32.55 16.55 -16.05
CA GLY A 666 -32.59 17.82 -15.35
C GLY A 666 -31.30 18.18 -14.57
N ILE A 667 -30.13 17.77 -15.07
CA ILE A 667 -28.83 18.05 -14.45
C ILE A 667 -28.46 19.51 -14.66
N ALA A 668 -28.13 20.21 -13.56
CA ALA A 668 -27.73 21.60 -13.60
C ALA A 668 -26.27 21.73 -14.07
N VAL A 669 -26.04 22.61 -15.04
CA VAL A 669 -24.72 22.97 -15.57
C VAL A 669 -24.55 24.48 -15.46
N GLY A 670 -23.41 24.96 -14.99
CA GLY A 670 -23.16 26.40 -14.85
C GLY A 670 -21.91 26.65 -14.01
N ASP A 671 -21.29 27.81 -14.20
CA ASP A 671 -20.09 28.23 -13.46
C ASP A 671 -18.96 27.19 -13.52
N GLY A 672 -18.77 26.59 -14.70
CA GLY A 672 -17.77 25.53 -14.92
C GLY A 672 -18.08 24.21 -14.22
N ASN A 673 -19.27 24.03 -13.66
CA ASN A 673 -19.70 22.83 -12.92
C ASN A 673 -20.88 22.11 -13.59
N VAL A 674 -20.95 20.80 -13.38
CA VAL A 674 -22.08 19.91 -13.69
C VAL A 674 -22.47 19.23 -12.38
N TYR A 675 -23.65 19.55 -11.85
CA TYR A 675 -24.07 19.12 -10.52
C TYR A 675 -24.97 17.89 -10.58
N LEU A 676 -24.53 16.78 -10.00
CA LEU A 676 -25.32 15.55 -9.89
C LEU A 676 -26.61 15.80 -9.10
N GLY A 677 -26.53 16.47 -7.96
CA GLY A 677 -27.71 16.79 -7.16
C GLY A 677 -27.40 17.30 -5.76
N LYS A 678 -28.31 17.01 -4.83
CA LYS A 678 -28.15 17.32 -3.41
C LYS A 678 -27.62 16.08 -2.65
N PRO A 679 -26.87 16.28 -1.55
CA PRO A 679 -26.49 15.17 -0.69
C PRO A 679 -27.74 14.46 -0.13
N PHE A 680 -27.64 13.15 0.01
CA PHE A 680 -28.67 12.28 0.56
C PHE A 680 -28.21 11.75 1.92
N ILE A 681 -29.11 11.74 2.89
CA ILE A 681 -28.84 11.21 4.23
C ILE A 681 -29.37 9.79 4.30
N PHE A 682 -28.48 8.84 4.58
CA PHE A 682 -28.85 7.46 4.82
C PHE A 682 -28.85 7.18 6.32
N ARG A 683 -29.93 6.55 6.77
CA ARG A 683 -30.23 6.17 8.14
C ARG A 683 -30.82 4.77 8.15
N LYS A 684 -31.06 4.23 9.34
CA LYS A 684 -31.56 2.86 9.54
C LYS A 684 -32.84 2.55 8.75
N ASP A 685 -33.68 3.56 8.49
CA ASP A 685 -34.96 3.44 7.79
C ASP A 685 -34.84 3.37 6.26
N ASN A 686 -33.73 3.83 5.66
CA ASN A 686 -33.59 3.89 4.20
C ASN A 686 -32.31 3.25 3.65
N ILE A 687 -31.32 2.94 4.49
CA ILE A 687 -30.00 2.41 4.07
C ILE A 687 -30.12 1.07 3.34
N ASP A 688 -31.16 0.30 3.62
CA ASP A 688 -31.39 -1.00 2.98
C ASP A 688 -31.78 -0.92 1.51
N ASN A 689 -32.21 0.25 1.04
CA ASN A 689 -32.64 0.49 -0.34
C ASN A 689 -31.47 0.76 -1.31
N PHE A 690 -30.24 0.78 -0.81
CA PHE A 690 -29.05 1.12 -1.58
C PHE A 690 -27.99 0.01 -1.43
N ASP A 691 -27.45 -0.43 -2.57
CA ASP A 691 -26.47 -1.51 -2.67
C ASP A 691 -25.28 -1.06 -3.52
N PHE A 692 -24.64 0.02 -3.07
CA PHE A 692 -23.40 0.55 -3.62
C PHE A 692 -22.45 0.94 -2.49
#